data_AF-A0A7V2V785-F1
#
_entry.id   AF-A0A7V2V785-F1
#
_cell.length_a   1.000
_cell.length_b   1.000
_cell.length_c   1.000
_cell.angle_alpha   90.00
_cell.angle_beta   90.00
_cell.angle_gamma   90.00
#
_symmetry.space_group_name_H-M   'P 1'
#
loop_
_entity.id
_entity.type
_entity.pdbx_description
1 polymer ?
#
loop_
_entity_poly.entity_id
_entity_poly.type
_entity_poly.pdbx_seq_one_letter_code
_entity_poly.pdbx_strand_id
1 'polypeptide(L)'
;MPKEKVSFIIGHKIIAFNIFMAEKENQKKNWLIDSFQVTTCRDKRLSPFLNVFVFEGLTPEQKKIGQLFGTIQVFDYSEKSAYLPNLVAQVIKKEFFKESHRSSEASFEAALRKANLALSDLASHEIVSWIGKFQAVIGAIWENNFWFTQSGGGKIILVRKKAATEISAGLDNEESASHPIKTFSNISSGHLEDGDKIIFATENLFDKKYWEEFNRHVTVFSSSELDNLLRSTVELETDNTGFVVVNLYQKPVLILKKEELPENPSLANLNFFGQEQKQNPLSKNPAKKQAEFSLPSEKNQTITFDYSPFEKEPELYIKENEPLEIELLEKNKPSSSERKTENFFTQTHFKQKFLSLKEKLFFWKHLLFQKKFNKWPTFSQKNRCKLKDLKANWNFSSSKAKLEKFFQPLKSSCPPNISNSSKNFLSFFFEKYTTFFKKDFSFKKLIALFLVFLLIFFLAKTLWNKHQEKPLAEKINQETENATTLSEKETLSKNLKELAVLPEKIIASAFLKKKLYFISENNTFYQVENLDQKTAHIKKIDLPTEIKRIENLTSMNDLNLIFLSTQDQIYAFSPITGKILPHVIADLPQTKTASFSYLTYLYFLDAPHHQIFQYPRAGVGFGAKKIWLKESANLEQMIDFTADEAIYLLSSDGQISRYFRGKKTEDFSVEKDGKKIVSKKIRTSTESEWIFLLSPQEKTLFQINKHGQIVNQWSSPQLTEAEIMEVDFENKKIYVVNHQQAILEISFS
;
A
#
# COMPACT_ATOMS: atom_id res chain seq x y z
N MET A 1 -10.72 12.35 -69.53
CA MET A 1 -11.40 12.69 -68.25
C MET A 1 -10.47 12.39 -67.09
N PRO A 2 -10.03 13.40 -66.30
CA PRO A 2 -9.30 13.18 -65.06
C PRO A 2 -9.93 13.96 -63.89
N LYS A 3 -10.97 13.40 -63.26
CA LYS A 3 -11.55 13.97 -62.01
C LYS A 3 -11.79 12.92 -60.91
N GLU A 4 -12.14 11.69 -61.26
CA GLU A 4 -12.48 10.65 -60.27
C GLU A 4 -11.28 10.09 -59.49
N LYS A 5 -10.13 9.82 -60.15
CA LYS A 5 -8.93 9.31 -59.45
C LYS A 5 -8.32 10.32 -58.47
N VAL A 6 -8.47 11.63 -58.71
CA VAL A 6 -7.96 12.67 -57.80
C VAL A 6 -8.88 12.80 -56.58
N SER A 7 -10.20 12.74 -56.79
CA SER A 7 -11.19 12.71 -55.70
C SER A 7 -10.97 11.54 -54.73
N PHE A 8 -10.68 10.33 -55.24
CA PHE A 8 -10.56 9.14 -54.41
C PHE A 8 -9.30 9.16 -53.51
N ILE A 9 -8.17 9.66 -54.03
CA ILE A 9 -6.90 9.75 -53.28
C ILE A 9 -6.95 10.87 -52.23
N ILE A 10 -7.57 12.01 -52.55
CA ILE A 10 -7.76 13.11 -51.60
C ILE A 10 -8.75 12.70 -50.50
N GLY A 11 -9.86 12.04 -50.86
CA GLY A 11 -10.83 11.50 -49.91
C GLY A 11 -10.19 10.53 -48.91
N HIS A 12 -9.41 9.55 -49.39
CA HIS A 12 -8.71 8.62 -48.50
C HIS A 12 -7.66 9.30 -47.59
N LYS A 13 -6.93 10.31 -48.09
CA LYS A 13 -5.99 11.07 -47.24
C LYS A 13 -6.69 11.93 -46.21
N ILE A 14 -7.81 12.56 -46.52
CA ILE A 14 -8.61 13.35 -45.55
C ILE A 14 -9.27 12.43 -44.52
N ILE A 15 -9.80 11.28 -44.92
CA ILE A 15 -10.37 10.29 -44.00
C ILE A 15 -9.27 9.71 -43.10
N ALA A 16 -8.11 9.33 -43.64
CA ALA A 16 -6.99 8.86 -42.84
C ALA A 16 -6.42 9.94 -41.91
N PHE A 17 -6.35 11.20 -42.35
CA PHE A 17 -5.92 12.32 -41.52
C PHE A 17 -6.94 12.64 -40.42
N ASN A 18 -8.24 12.60 -40.71
CA ASN A 18 -9.29 12.80 -39.70
C ASN A 18 -9.41 11.62 -38.74
N ILE A 19 -9.19 10.38 -39.18
CA ILE A 19 -9.07 9.22 -38.28
C ILE A 19 -7.81 9.34 -37.41
N PHE A 20 -6.67 9.74 -37.97
CA PHE A 20 -5.43 9.94 -37.22
C PHE A 20 -5.50 11.12 -36.23
N MET A 21 -6.18 12.21 -36.61
CA MET A 21 -6.45 13.34 -35.72
C MET A 21 -7.47 12.97 -34.63
N ALA A 22 -8.52 12.22 -34.97
CA ALA A 22 -9.45 11.67 -33.98
C ALA A 22 -8.77 10.62 -33.06
N GLU A 23 -7.83 9.81 -33.56
CA GLU A 23 -7.02 8.91 -32.73
C GLU A 23 -6.03 9.69 -31.86
N LYS A 24 -5.53 10.85 -32.30
CA LYS A 24 -4.73 11.76 -31.47
C LYS A 24 -5.53 12.48 -30.40
N GLU A 25 -6.73 12.94 -30.71
CA GLU A 25 -7.64 13.57 -29.74
C GLU A 25 -8.26 12.55 -28.78
N ASN A 26 -8.41 11.30 -29.21
CA ASN A 26 -9.01 10.21 -28.44
C ASN A 26 -7.98 9.19 -27.91
N GLN A 27 -6.69 9.57 -27.84
CA GLN A 27 -5.76 8.89 -26.94
C GLN A 27 -6.21 9.18 -25.51
N LYS A 28 -7.04 8.30 -24.94
CA LYS A 28 -7.49 8.38 -23.55
C LYS A 28 -6.29 8.56 -22.62
N LYS A 29 -6.14 9.78 -22.09
CA LYS A 29 -5.19 10.10 -21.03
C LYS A 29 -5.56 9.24 -19.83
N ASN A 30 -4.76 8.21 -19.58
CA ASN A 30 -4.95 7.35 -18.43
C ASN A 30 -4.49 8.09 -17.17
N TRP A 31 -5.44 8.71 -16.48
CA TRP A 31 -5.22 9.35 -15.20
C TRP A 31 -4.92 8.31 -14.11
N LEU A 32 -3.98 8.65 -13.24
CA LEU A 32 -3.68 7.96 -12.00
C LEU A 32 -4.09 8.86 -10.84
N ILE A 33 -4.82 8.27 -9.91
CA ILE A 33 -5.17 8.88 -8.64
C ILE A 33 -4.35 8.15 -7.57
N ASP A 34 -3.49 8.89 -6.87
CA ASP A 34 -2.83 8.44 -5.66
C ASP A 34 -3.47 9.21 -4.48
N SER A 35 -3.71 8.54 -3.36
CA SER A 35 -4.37 9.20 -2.23
C SER A 35 -4.00 8.58 -0.89
N PHE A 36 -4.06 9.40 0.16
CA PHE A 36 -3.88 8.95 1.52
C PHE A 36 -4.75 9.74 2.49
N GLN A 37 -5.05 9.10 3.62
CA GLN A 37 -5.77 9.73 4.72
C GLN A 37 -4.94 9.66 6.01
N VAL A 38 -5.10 10.69 6.84
CA VAL A 38 -4.54 10.78 8.19
C VAL A 38 -5.67 11.17 9.13
N THR A 39 -5.66 10.64 10.35
CA THR A 39 -6.68 10.93 11.36
C THR A 39 -6.02 10.95 12.73
N THR A 40 -6.07 12.09 13.42
CA THR A 40 -5.38 12.33 14.68
C THR A 40 -6.40 12.56 15.78
N CYS A 41 -6.36 11.72 16.81
CA CYS A 41 -7.35 11.73 17.87
C CYS A 41 -6.67 11.45 19.22
N ARG A 42 -6.14 12.50 19.86
CA ARG A 42 -5.43 12.42 21.15
C ARG A 42 -6.32 11.88 22.27
N ASP A 43 -7.56 12.34 22.35
CA ASP A 43 -8.59 11.73 23.20
C ASP A 43 -9.38 10.67 22.42
N LYS A 44 -9.14 9.39 22.74
CA LYS A 44 -9.82 8.25 22.09
C LYS A 44 -11.34 8.27 22.22
N ARG A 45 -11.91 9.00 23.20
CA ARG A 45 -13.37 9.16 23.35
C ARG A 45 -13.98 9.95 22.19
N LEU A 46 -13.20 10.81 21.53
CA LEU A 46 -13.63 11.62 20.40
C LEU A 46 -13.58 10.86 19.06
N SER A 47 -12.89 9.72 19.01
CA SER A 47 -12.69 8.94 17.77
C SER A 47 -13.96 8.52 17.03
N PRO A 48 -15.12 8.22 17.67
CA PRO A 48 -16.35 7.93 16.94
C PRO A 48 -16.92 9.15 16.20
N PHE A 49 -16.61 10.36 16.67
CA PHE A 49 -17.17 11.63 16.21
C PHE A 49 -16.40 12.23 15.01
N LEU A 50 -15.38 11.54 14.50
CA LEU A 50 -14.63 11.89 13.30
C LEU A 50 -14.52 10.64 12.40
N ASN A 51 -14.91 10.77 11.14
CA ASN A 51 -14.70 9.77 10.10
C ASN A 51 -13.94 10.41 8.94
N VAL A 52 -12.83 9.79 8.55
CA VAL A 52 -12.05 10.16 7.36
C VAL A 52 -12.04 8.93 6.47
N PHE A 53 -12.37 9.08 5.20
CA PHE A 53 -12.52 7.96 4.29
C PHE A 53 -11.96 8.20 2.88
N VAL A 54 -11.39 7.12 2.36
CA VAL A 54 -11.17 6.87 0.93
C VAL A 54 -11.93 5.60 0.57
N PHE A 55 -12.82 5.65 -0.42
CA PHE A 55 -13.58 4.48 -0.89
C PHE A 55 -13.42 4.29 -2.40
N GLU A 56 -12.93 3.11 -2.77
CA GLU A 56 -12.86 2.64 -4.16
C GLU A 56 -13.91 1.56 -4.44
N GLY A 57 -14.25 1.40 -5.72
CA GLY A 57 -15.06 0.28 -6.21
C GLY A 57 -14.33 -1.06 -6.07
N LEU A 58 -15.04 -2.10 -5.62
CA LEU A 58 -14.46 -3.44 -5.44
C LEU A 58 -14.45 -4.24 -6.75
N THR A 59 -15.47 -4.05 -7.61
CA THR A 59 -15.54 -4.72 -8.93
C THR A 59 -14.99 -3.83 -10.05
N PRO A 60 -14.57 -4.41 -11.19
CA PRO A 60 -14.09 -3.64 -12.35
C PRO A 60 -15.12 -2.63 -12.88
N GLU A 61 -16.41 -2.86 -12.68
CA GLU A 61 -17.49 -1.96 -13.05
C GLU A 61 -17.66 -0.84 -12.02
N GLN A 62 -17.58 -1.14 -10.72
CA GLN A 62 -17.61 -0.12 -9.67
C GLN A 62 -16.40 0.83 -9.77
N LYS A 63 -15.22 0.33 -10.16
CA LYS A 63 -14.03 1.17 -10.42
C LYS A 63 -14.24 2.17 -11.57
N LYS A 64 -15.20 1.94 -12.47
CA LYS A 64 -15.58 2.89 -13.53
C LYS A 64 -16.54 3.99 -13.06
N ILE A 65 -17.06 3.92 -11.83
CA ILE A 65 -17.85 5.02 -11.24
C ILE A 65 -16.92 6.09 -10.65
N GLY A 66 -15.71 5.71 -10.22
CA GLY A 66 -14.71 6.61 -9.63
C GLY A 66 -14.35 6.27 -8.19
N GLN A 67 -13.70 7.22 -7.53
CA GLN A 67 -13.28 7.13 -6.12
C GLN A 67 -13.99 8.21 -5.30
N LEU A 68 -14.33 7.88 -4.05
CA LEU A 68 -14.97 8.78 -3.08
C LEU A 68 -13.99 9.13 -1.96
N PHE A 69 -13.97 10.40 -1.57
CA PHE A 69 -13.11 10.95 -0.53
C PHE A 69 -13.93 11.84 0.40
N GLY A 70 -13.52 11.95 1.66
CA GLY A 70 -14.06 12.99 2.52
C GLY A 70 -13.69 12.88 3.99
N THR A 71 -14.10 13.91 4.72
CA THR A 71 -14.10 13.97 6.18
C THR A 71 -15.52 14.28 6.66
N ILE A 72 -15.92 13.70 7.78
CA ILE A 72 -17.19 13.97 8.47
C ILE A 72 -16.90 14.07 9.96
N GLN A 73 -17.29 15.17 10.59
CA GLN A 73 -17.04 15.46 12.00
C GLN A 73 -18.32 15.95 12.68
N VAL A 74 -18.50 15.56 13.95
CA VAL A 74 -19.63 16.00 14.77
C VAL A 74 -19.12 16.53 16.11
N PHE A 75 -19.53 17.75 16.47
CA PHE A 75 -19.15 18.41 17.73
C PHE A 75 -20.17 18.20 18.86
N ASP A 76 -21.17 17.34 18.64
CA ASP A 76 -22.04 16.82 19.68
C ASP A 76 -21.50 15.51 20.24
N TYR A 77 -20.76 15.56 21.35
CA TYR A 77 -20.11 14.39 21.95
C TYR A 77 -21.04 13.47 22.77
N SER A 78 -22.33 13.40 22.41
CA SER A 78 -23.31 12.50 23.04
C SER A 78 -23.22 11.09 22.44
N GLU A 79 -23.53 10.04 23.24
CA GLU A 79 -23.54 8.66 22.75
C GLU A 79 -24.50 8.46 21.54
N LYS A 80 -25.58 9.26 21.48
CA LYS A 80 -26.54 9.27 20.37
C LYS A 80 -25.97 9.83 19.06
N SER A 81 -24.88 10.61 19.11
CA SER A 81 -24.25 11.22 17.94
C SER A 81 -22.97 10.50 17.50
N ALA A 82 -22.41 9.64 18.36
CA ALA A 82 -21.16 8.90 18.14
C ALA A 82 -21.12 8.00 16.90
N TYR A 83 -22.26 7.56 16.38
CA TYR A 83 -22.31 6.72 15.18
C TYR A 83 -22.54 7.51 13.87
N LEU A 84 -22.89 8.80 13.95
CA LEU A 84 -23.32 9.61 12.80
C LEU A 84 -22.25 9.70 11.70
N PRO A 85 -20.97 10.00 11.99
CA PRO A 85 -19.96 10.16 10.94
C PRO A 85 -19.75 8.88 10.12
N ASN A 86 -19.68 7.73 10.80
CA ASN A 86 -19.58 6.44 10.12
C ASN A 86 -20.87 6.08 9.38
N LEU A 87 -22.06 6.33 9.95
CA LEU A 87 -23.33 6.02 9.26
C LEU A 87 -23.44 6.79 7.94
N VAL A 88 -23.18 8.10 7.94
CA VAL A 88 -23.24 8.92 6.73
C VAL A 88 -22.22 8.43 5.69
N ALA A 89 -20.97 8.17 6.10
CA ALA A 89 -19.94 7.61 5.22
C ALA A 89 -20.36 6.26 4.59
N GLN A 90 -20.91 5.33 5.36
CA GLN A 90 -21.38 4.04 4.83
C GLN A 90 -22.62 4.18 3.92
N VAL A 91 -23.54 5.11 4.22
CA VAL A 91 -24.71 5.38 3.37
C VAL A 91 -24.28 5.92 2.01
N ILE A 92 -23.37 6.90 2.00
CA ILE A 92 -22.82 7.50 0.78
C ILE A 92 -22.09 6.44 -0.05
N LYS A 93 -21.17 5.69 0.57
CA LYS A 93 -20.45 4.58 -0.08
C LYS A 93 -21.41 3.57 -0.73
N LYS A 94 -22.42 3.15 0.02
CA LYS A 94 -23.35 2.09 -0.42
C LYS A 94 -24.20 2.53 -1.61
N GLU A 95 -24.69 3.77 -1.63
CA GLU A 95 -25.54 4.26 -2.71
C GLU A 95 -24.71 4.67 -3.95
N PHE A 96 -23.51 5.23 -3.77
CA PHE A 96 -22.61 5.60 -4.87
C PHE A 96 -22.15 4.39 -5.71
N PHE A 97 -21.76 3.29 -5.06
CA PHE A 97 -21.29 2.06 -5.75
C PHE A 97 -22.41 1.04 -6.06
N LYS A 98 -23.68 1.44 -5.92
CA LYS A 98 -24.86 0.57 -6.04
C LYS A 98 -25.18 0.16 -7.48
N GLU A 99 -25.07 1.10 -8.41
CA GLU A 99 -25.48 0.92 -9.81
C GLU A 99 -24.27 1.10 -10.74
N SER A 100 -23.71 -0.04 -11.18
CA SER A 100 -22.53 -0.15 -12.04
C SER A 100 -22.62 0.52 -13.42
N HIS A 101 -23.79 1.04 -13.79
CA HIS A 101 -24.06 1.68 -15.08
C HIS A 101 -24.46 3.16 -14.96
N ARG A 102 -24.53 3.69 -13.73
CA ARG A 102 -24.84 5.10 -13.47
C ARG A 102 -23.56 5.95 -13.62
N SER A 103 -23.67 7.16 -14.15
CA SER A 103 -22.53 8.09 -14.23
C SER A 103 -22.04 8.50 -12.84
N SER A 104 -20.76 8.84 -12.73
CA SER A 104 -20.11 9.32 -11.50
C SER A 104 -20.90 10.45 -10.81
N GLU A 105 -21.31 11.44 -11.59
CA GLU A 105 -22.14 12.58 -11.17
C GLU A 105 -23.48 12.14 -10.58
N ALA A 106 -24.27 11.35 -11.33
CA ALA A 106 -25.58 10.90 -10.87
C ALA A 106 -25.49 9.94 -9.67
N SER A 107 -24.40 9.17 -9.57
CA SER A 107 -24.08 8.36 -8.39
C SER A 107 -23.74 9.24 -7.17
N PHE A 108 -23.01 10.34 -7.38
CA PHE A 108 -22.68 11.32 -6.35
C PHE A 108 -23.94 12.03 -5.83
N GLU A 109 -24.77 12.59 -6.71
CA GLU A 109 -26.05 13.21 -6.33
C GLU A 109 -26.95 12.24 -5.55
N ALA A 110 -27.10 11.01 -6.05
CA ALA A 110 -27.95 10.01 -5.41
C ALA A 110 -27.44 9.63 -4.01
N ALA A 111 -26.12 9.54 -3.83
CA ALA A 111 -25.50 9.26 -2.54
C ALA A 111 -25.74 10.40 -1.54
N LEU A 112 -25.57 11.66 -1.96
CA LEU A 112 -25.82 12.84 -1.12
C LEU A 112 -27.32 12.99 -0.78
N ARG A 113 -28.22 12.79 -1.75
CA ARG A 113 -29.68 12.75 -1.49
C ARG A 113 -30.04 11.64 -0.49
N LYS A 114 -29.40 10.47 -0.57
CA LYS A 114 -29.63 9.36 0.36
C LYS A 114 -29.05 9.63 1.75
N ALA A 115 -27.95 10.39 1.84
CA ALA A 115 -27.39 10.86 3.10
C ALA A 115 -28.30 11.90 3.79
N ASN A 116 -28.78 12.92 3.06
CA ASN A 116 -29.75 13.90 3.58
C ASN A 116 -31.02 13.20 4.11
N LEU A 117 -31.53 12.18 3.41
CA LEU A 117 -32.67 11.41 3.87
C LEU A 117 -32.35 10.63 5.16
N ALA A 118 -31.17 9.99 5.25
CA ALA A 118 -30.76 9.31 6.48
C ALA A 118 -30.59 10.28 7.67
N LEU A 119 -30.03 11.47 7.45
CA LEU A 119 -29.93 12.52 8.48
C LEU A 119 -31.32 13.04 8.92
N SER A 120 -32.23 13.22 7.97
CA SER A 120 -33.63 13.61 8.25
C SER A 120 -34.37 12.53 9.05
N ASP A 121 -34.19 11.25 8.72
CA ASP A 121 -34.76 10.13 9.47
C ASP A 121 -34.26 10.11 10.93
N LEU A 122 -33.01 10.51 11.20
CA LEU A 122 -32.47 10.54 12.57
C LEU A 122 -33.00 11.73 13.37
N ALA A 123 -33.13 12.89 12.74
CA ALA A 123 -33.73 14.07 13.37
C ALA A 123 -35.19 13.80 13.79
N SER A 124 -35.95 13.01 13.03
CA SER A 124 -37.33 12.65 13.40
C SER A 124 -37.43 11.64 14.56
N HIS A 125 -36.33 11.01 14.97
CA HIS A 125 -36.28 10.04 16.10
C HIS A 125 -35.62 10.65 17.35
N GLU A 126 -35.83 11.95 17.60
CA GLU A 126 -35.31 12.70 18.77
C GLU A 126 -33.77 12.77 18.88
N ILE A 127 -33.05 12.55 17.78
CA ILE A 127 -31.59 12.74 17.70
C ILE A 127 -31.36 14.03 16.92
N VAL A 128 -31.45 15.17 17.61
CA VAL A 128 -31.36 16.53 17.03
C VAL A 128 -30.15 17.33 17.51
N SER A 129 -29.41 16.84 18.51
CA SER A 129 -28.31 17.57 19.18
C SER A 129 -27.07 17.82 18.32
N TRP A 130 -26.97 17.15 17.16
CA TRP A 130 -25.92 17.34 16.14
C TRP A 130 -26.26 18.42 15.10
N ILE A 131 -27.50 18.89 15.02
CA ILE A 131 -27.91 19.93 14.05
C ILE A 131 -27.15 21.22 14.38
N GLY A 132 -26.57 21.88 13.36
CA GLY A 132 -25.64 23.00 13.54
C GLY A 132 -24.26 22.63 14.15
N LYS A 133 -23.99 21.34 14.41
CA LYS A 133 -22.71 20.81 14.92
C LYS A 133 -22.14 19.67 14.05
N PHE A 134 -22.69 19.49 12.85
CA PHE A 134 -22.24 18.52 11.87
C PHE A 134 -21.43 19.25 10.80
N GLN A 135 -20.26 18.71 10.48
CA GLN A 135 -19.41 19.20 9.41
C GLN A 135 -19.03 18.04 8.49
N ALA A 136 -19.00 18.28 7.19
CA ALA A 136 -18.57 17.30 6.21
C ALA A 136 -18.03 17.99 4.95
N VAL A 137 -16.92 17.47 4.43
CA VAL A 137 -16.46 17.75 3.06
C VAL A 137 -16.28 16.46 2.32
N ILE A 138 -16.91 16.35 1.16
CA ILE A 138 -17.05 15.09 0.43
C ILE A 138 -16.85 15.37 -1.06
N GLY A 139 -16.10 14.50 -1.73
CA GLY A 139 -15.91 14.60 -3.17
C GLY A 139 -15.77 13.25 -3.87
N ALA A 140 -16.06 13.24 -5.16
CA ALA A 140 -15.89 12.11 -6.06
C ALA A 140 -15.01 12.51 -7.24
N ILE A 141 -14.02 11.69 -7.58
CA ILE A 141 -13.15 11.90 -8.75
C ILE A 141 -13.27 10.70 -9.69
N TRP A 142 -13.42 10.99 -10.99
CA TRP A 142 -13.35 10.01 -12.06
C TRP A 142 -12.69 10.60 -13.33
N GLU A 143 -11.65 9.91 -13.81
CA GLU A 143 -10.69 10.45 -14.79
C GLU A 143 -10.12 11.79 -14.29
N ASN A 144 -10.54 12.93 -14.85
CA ASN A 144 -10.22 14.27 -14.34
C ASN A 144 -11.44 15.10 -13.92
N ASN A 145 -12.62 14.49 -13.91
CA ASN A 145 -13.85 15.13 -13.46
C ASN A 145 -13.90 15.04 -11.93
N PHE A 146 -14.19 16.16 -11.29
CA PHE A 146 -14.27 16.27 -9.85
C PHE A 146 -15.61 16.90 -9.46
N TRP A 147 -16.36 16.21 -8.60
CA TRP A 147 -17.59 16.72 -7.98
C TRP A 147 -17.39 16.78 -6.47
N PHE A 148 -17.89 17.82 -5.81
CA PHE A 148 -17.72 17.98 -4.36
C PHE A 148 -18.83 18.80 -3.70
N THR A 149 -18.92 18.66 -2.38
CA THR A 149 -19.88 19.36 -1.53
C THR A 149 -19.25 19.66 -0.17
N GLN A 150 -19.80 20.66 0.51
CA GLN A 150 -19.45 21.07 1.87
C GLN A 150 -20.74 21.18 2.69
N SER A 151 -20.65 20.85 3.97
CA SER A 151 -21.60 21.24 5.00
C SER A 151 -20.82 21.63 6.25
N GLY A 152 -21.08 22.81 6.82
CA GLY A 152 -20.29 23.39 7.91
C GLY A 152 -18.81 23.65 7.57
N GLY A 153 -17.99 23.92 8.58
CA GLY A 153 -16.63 24.48 8.43
C GLY A 153 -15.53 23.60 7.82
N GLY A 154 -15.82 22.38 7.39
CA GLY A 154 -14.81 21.53 6.71
C GLY A 154 -14.32 22.16 5.40
N LYS A 155 -13.06 21.95 5.02
CA LYS A 155 -12.41 22.63 3.89
C LYS A 155 -11.97 21.69 2.78
N ILE A 156 -12.07 22.17 1.54
CA ILE A 156 -11.50 21.52 0.35
C ILE A 156 -10.55 22.51 -0.32
N ILE A 157 -9.29 22.12 -0.44
CA ILE A 157 -8.21 22.96 -0.97
C ILE A 157 -7.67 22.33 -2.25
N LEU A 158 -7.64 23.12 -3.32
CA LEU A 158 -6.92 22.80 -4.56
C LEU A 158 -5.54 23.44 -4.50
N VAL A 159 -4.50 22.61 -4.63
CA VAL A 159 -3.13 23.04 -4.90
C VAL A 159 -2.85 22.81 -6.40
N ARG A 160 -2.71 23.91 -7.15
CA ARG A 160 -2.41 23.91 -8.59
C ARG A 160 -1.26 24.87 -8.87
N LYS A 161 -0.24 24.44 -9.63
CA LYS A 161 0.89 25.29 -10.08
C LYS A 161 1.55 26.11 -8.95
N LYS A 162 1.79 25.47 -7.79
CA LYS A 162 2.36 26.09 -6.57
C LYS A 162 1.53 27.22 -5.93
N ALA A 163 0.22 27.28 -6.19
CA ALA A 163 -0.73 28.08 -5.44
C ALA A 163 -1.77 27.17 -4.75
N ALA A 164 -2.15 27.49 -3.52
CA ALA A 164 -3.26 26.84 -2.83
C ALA A 164 -4.50 27.75 -2.80
N THR A 165 -5.66 27.17 -3.05
CA THR A 165 -6.95 27.88 -3.07
C THR A 165 -7.99 27.04 -2.35
N GLU A 166 -8.73 27.64 -1.41
CA GLU A 166 -9.91 27.00 -0.84
C GLU A 166 -11.03 27.05 -1.89
N ILE A 167 -11.48 25.88 -2.35
CA ILE A 167 -12.52 25.73 -3.37
C ILE A 167 -13.88 25.35 -2.78
N SER A 168 -13.93 25.00 -1.48
CA SER A 168 -15.15 24.81 -0.71
C SER A 168 -15.87 26.14 -0.40
N ALA A 169 -15.12 27.22 -0.21
CA ALA A 169 -15.62 28.51 0.29
C ALA A 169 -16.90 28.98 -0.42
N GLY A 170 -17.97 29.18 0.35
CA GLY A 170 -19.27 29.62 -0.14
C GLY A 170 -20.23 28.49 -0.59
N LEU A 171 -19.88 27.21 -0.38
CA LEU A 171 -20.81 26.09 -0.60
C LEU A 171 -21.69 25.79 0.60
N ASP A 172 -21.26 26.08 1.82
CA ASP A 172 -22.13 26.02 3.00
C ASP A 172 -23.03 27.27 3.07
N ASN A 173 -24.31 27.07 3.37
CA ASN A 173 -25.31 28.12 3.54
C ASN A 173 -25.92 27.98 4.94
N GLU A 174 -26.06 29.07 5.70
CA GLU A 174 -26.59 29.03 7.08
C GLU A 174 -28.00 28.40 7.18
N GLU A 175 -28.85 28.58 6.16
CA GLU A 175 -30.16 27.92 6.05
C GLU A 175 -30.09 26.39 5.83
N SER A 176 -28.95 25.87 5.37
CA SER A 176 -28.74 24.43 5.14
C SER A 176 -28.23 23.73 6.41
N ALA A 177 -27.45 24.42 7.25
CA ALA A 177 -26.94 23.92 8.53
C ALA A 177 -28.05 23.63 9.57
N SER A 178 -29.20 24.28 9.44
CA SER A 178 -30.36 24.15 10.34
C SER A 178 -31.41 23.12 9.89
N HIS A 179 -31.31 22.57 8.67
CA HIS A 179 -32.30 21.66 8.09
C HIS A 179 -31.70 20.31 7.64
N PRO A 180 -31.95 19.20 8.37
CA PRO A 180 -31.41 17.86 8.07
C PRO A 180 -31.59 17.32 6.65
N ILE A 181 -32.65 17.74 5.95
CA ILE A 181 -32.92 17.32 4.57
C ILE A 181 -32.15 18.12 3.51
N LYS A 182 -31.53 19.24 3.91
CA LYS A 182 -30.75 20.15 3.06
C LYS A 182 -29.25 20.18 3.41
N THR A 183 -28.76 19.30 4.28
CA THR A 183 -27.35 19.28 4.74
C THR A 183 -26.35 19.33 3.58
N PHE A 184 -26.54 18.51 2.55
CA PHE A 184 -25.83 18.61 1.27
C PHE A 184 -26.77 19.22 0.22
N SER A 185 -26.90 20.54 0.19
CA SER A 185 -27.74 21.29 -0.75
C SER A 185 -26.99 21.73 -2.01
N ASN A 186 -25.74 22.17 -1.85
CA ASN A 186 -24.90 22.68 -2.94
C ASN A 186 -23.86 21.63 -3.37
N ILE A 187 -23.72 21.44 -4.69
CA ILE A 187 -22.72 20.56 -5.30
C ILE A 187 -21.97 21.38 -6.34
N SER A 188 -20.65 21.41 -6.23
CA SER A 188 -19.75 21.96 -7.25
C SER A 188 -19.17 20.86 -8.13
N SER A 189 -18.82 21.23 -9.36
CA SER A 189 -18.12 20.38 -10.30
C SER A 189 -16.99 21.14 -10.99
N GLY A 190 -15.97 20.42 -11.44
CA GLY A 190 -14.81 21.00 -12.10
C GLY A 190 -13.91 19.96 -12.76
N HIS A 191 -12.92 20.45 -13.51
CA HIS A 191 -11.91 19.63 -14.16
C HIS A 191 -10.53 19.84 -13.54
N LEU A 192 -9.84 18.72 -13.31
CA LEU A 192 -8.49 18.68 -12.77
C LEU A 192 -7.44 18.64 -13.89
N GLU A 193 -6.27 19.21 -13.60
CA GLU A 193 -5.08 19.24 -14.44
C GLU A 193 -4.04 18.21 -13.95
N ASP A 194 -2.99 17.98 -14.76
CA ASP A 194 -1.87 17.12 -14.35
C ASP A 194 -1.06 17.78 -13.22
N GLY A 195 -0.74 17.01 -12.18
CA GLY A 195 -0.04 17.50 -11.00
C GLY A 195 -0.91 18.29 -10.01
N ASP A 196 -2.24 18.32 -10.20
CA ASP A 196 -3.16 18.84 -9.20
C ASP A 196 -3.16 17.98 -7.93
N LYS A 197 -3.26 18.65 -6.78
CA LYS A 197 -3.45 18.03 -5.47
C LYS A 197 -4.70 18.61 -4.81
N ILE A 198 -5.61 17.75 -4.36
CA ILE A 198 -6.82 18.09 -3.60
C ILE A 198 -6.63 17.66 -2.16
N ILE A 199 -6.99 18.52 -1.21
CA ILE A 199 -6.94 18.23 0.23
C ILE A 199 -8.34 18.44 0.82
N PHE A 200 -8.94 17.39 1.37
CA PHE A 200 -10.16 17.45 2.17
C PHE A 200 -9.77 17.48 3.64
N ALA A 201 -10.21 18.46 4.42
CA ALA A 201 -9.76 18.65 5.79
C ALA A 201 -10.88 19.07 6.75
N THR A 202 -10.74 18.68 8.02
CA THR A 202 -11.50 19.27 9.14
C THR A 202 -11.15 20.75 9.33
N GLU A 203 -12.11 21.58 9.74
CA GLU A 203 -11.99 23.05 9.86
C GLU A 203 -10.68 23.53 10.49
N ASN A 204 -10.34 22.95 11.66
CA ASN A 204 -9.20 23.34 12.50
C ASN A 204 -7.82 23.15 11.84
N LEU A 205 -7.73 22.42 10.73
CA LEU A 205 -6.44 22.10 10.10
C LEU A 205 -5.82 23.29 9.35
N PHE A 206 -6.68 24.19 8.88
CA PHE A 206 -6.30 25.37 8.09
C PHE A 206 -7.00 26.61 8.65
N ASP A 207 -6.79 26.83 9.96
CA ASP A 207 -7.05 28.12 10.60
C ASP A 207 -6.16 29.22 9.97
N LYS A 208 -6.38 30.48 10.37
CA LYS A 208 -5.67 31.61 9.77
C LYS A 208 -4.14 31.51 9.88
N LYS A 209 -3.60 30.97 10.97
CA LYS A 209 -2.15 30.82 11.19
C LYS A 209 -1.60 29.70 10.31
N TYR A 210 -2.20 28.51 10.38
CA TYR A 210 -1.74 27.36 9.60
C TYR A 210 -1.93 27.56 8.10
N TRP A 211 -2.92 28.35 7.68
CA TRP A 211 -3.16 28.71 6.28
C TRP A 211 -2.02 29.55 5.68
N GLU A 212 -1.51 30.56 6.41
CA GLU A 212 -0.39 31.39 5.96
C GLU A 212 0.90 30.55 5.84
N GLU A 213 1.18 29.71 6.84
CA GLU A 213 2.33 28.79 6.80
C GLU A 213 2.22 27.77 5.65
N PHE A 214 1.04 27.15 5.47
CA PHE A 214 0.77 26.20 4.40
C PHE A 214 0.97 26.81 3.00
N ASN A 215 0.50 28.05 2.77
CA ASN A 215 0.72 28.74 1.49
C ASN A 215 2.22 28.95 1.18
N ARG A 216 3.04 29.30 2.18
CA ARG A 216 4.49 29.36 1.98
C ARG A 216 5.05 27.99 1.62
N HIS A 217 4.64 26.94 2.34
CA HIS A 217 5.09 25.57 2.10
C HIS A 217 4.73 25.08 0.68
N VAL A 218 3.54 25.40 0.18
CA VAL A 218 3.08 25.10 -1.20
C VAL A 218 3.94 25.77 -2.28
N THR A 219 4.50 26.96 -2.03
CA THR A 219 5.39 27.63 -2.99
C THR A 219 6.81 27.06 -2.99
N VAL A 220 7.31 26.63 -1.84
CA VAL A 220 8.67 26.12 -1.67
C VAL A 220 8.78 24.65 -2.10
N PHE A 221 7.98 23.77 -1.50
CA PHE A 221 8.14 22.31 -1.59
C PHE A 221 7.61 21.72 -2.90
N SER A 222 8.11 20.53 -3.25
CA SER A 222 7.52 19.66 -4.26
C SER A 222 6.25 18.95 -3.74
N SER A 223 5.48 18.34 -4.65
CA SER A 223 4.23 17.64 -4.29
C SER A 223 4.42 16.57 -3.22
N SER A 224 5.49 15.77 -3.31
CA SER A 224 5.80 14.69 -2.37
C SER A 224 6.40 15.17 -1.05
N GLU A 225 7.17 16.26 -1.06
CA GLU A 225 7.66 16.91 0.17
C GLU A 225 6.49 17.53 0.96
N LEU A 226 5.54 18.17 0.26
CA LEU A 226 4.32 18.70 0.88
C LEU A 226 3.47 17.60 1.51
N ASP A 227 3.38 16.42 0.88
CA ASP A 227 2.67 15.26 1.44
C ASP A 227 3.32 14.73 2.72
N ASN A 228 4.65 14.61 2.74
CA ASN A 228 5.39 14.20 3.93
C ASN A 228 5.26 15.23 5.06
N LEU A 229 5.31 16.52 4.73
CA LEU A 229 5.11 17.61 5.68
C LEU A 229 3.70 17.52 6.30
N LEU A 230 2.65 17.47 5.48
CA LEU A 230 1.26 17.35 5.94
C LEU A 230 1.05 16.13 6.84
N ARG A 231 1.60 14.96 6.49
CA ARG A 231 1.56 13.78 7.37
C ARG A 231 2.18 14.07 8.74
N SER A 232 3.40 14.60 8.74
CA SER A 232 4.18 14.82 9.97
C SER A 232 3.62 15.92 10.88
N THR A 233 3.20 17.07 10.33
CA THR A 233 2.69 18.21 11.12
C THR A 233 1.39 17.84 11.82
N VAL A 234 0.47 17.21 11.10
CA VAL A 234 -0.86 16.89 11.64
C VAL A 234 -0.76 15.82 12.73
N GLU A 235 0.05 14.77 12.52
CA GLU A 235 0.30 13.71 13.53
C GLU A 235 0.91 14.23 14.84
N LEU A 236 1.60 15.37 14.83
CA LEU A 236 2.29 15.93 15.99
C LEU A 236 1.52 17.06 16.68
N GLU A 237 0.91 17.97 15.92
CA GLU A 237 0.47 19.28 16.43
C GLU A 237 -1.04 19.38 16.69
N THR A 238 -1.86 18.48 16.14
CA THR A 238 -3.32 18.67 16.03
C THR A 238 -4.16 17.61 16.76
N ASP A 239 -5.26 18.06 17.38
CA ASP A 239 -6.17 17.23 18.18
C ASP A 239 -7.55 17.09 17.55
N ASN A 240 -8.01 15.85 17.38
CA ASN A 240 -9.32 15.50 16.80
C ASN A 240 -9.51 16.10 15.39
N THR A 241 -8.52 15.90 14.53
CA THR A 241 -8.52 16.40 13.16
C THR A 241 -8.24 15.29 12.15
N GLY A 242 -8.62 15.52 10.90
CA GLY A 242 -8.46 14.53 9.86
C GLY A 242 -8.40 15.17 8.48
N PHE A 243 -7.63 14.55 7.59
CA PHE A 243 -7.58 14.97 6.20
C PHE A 243 -7.34 13.80 5.24
N VAL A 244 -7.74 14.03 4.00
CA VAL A 244 -7.44 13.19 2.84
C VAL A 244 -6.68 14.06 1.84
N VAL A 245 -5.55 13.58 1.34
CA VAL A 245 -4.88 14.17 0.17
C VAL A 245 -5.10 13.25 -1.02
N VAL A 246 -5.39 13.87 -2.17
CA VAL A 246 -5.55 13.20 -3.45
C VAL A 246 -4.64 13.87 -4.47
N ASN A 247 -3.72 13.10 -5.03
CA ASN A 247 -2.76 13.48 -6.05
C ASN A 247 -3.24 12.97 -7.42
N LEU A 248 -3.27 13.85 -8.42
CA LEU A 248 -3.67 13.48 -9.78
C LEU A 248 -2.50 13.59 -10.76
N TYR A 249 -2.25 12.49 -11.48
CA TYR A 249 -1.16 12.39 -12.45
C TYR A 249 -1.64 11.82 -13.80
N GLN A 250 -1.12 12.31 -14.92
CA GLN A 250 -1.29 11.66 -16.23
C GLN A 250 -0.21 10.59 -16.41
N LYS A 251 -0.58 9.36 -16.81
CA LYS A 251 0.43 8.38 -17.24
C LYS A 251 1.22 8.92 -18.44
N PRO A 252 2.56 8.95 -18.40
CA PRO A 252 3.33 9.27 -19.59
C PRO A 252 3.07 8.21 -20.66
N VAL A 253 2.65 8.65 -21.84
CA VAL A 253 2.55 7.76 -23.01
C VAL A 253 3.97 7.40 -23.41
N LEU A 254 4.38 6.17 -23.12
CA LEU A 254 5.63 5.61 -23.64
C LEU A 254 5.50 5.46 -25.16
N ILE A 255 5.93 6.49 -25.88
CA ILE A 255 6.11 6.42 -27.33
C ILE A 255 7.27 5.47 -27.59
N LEU A 256 6.95 4.19 -27.81
CA LEU A 256 7.87 3.24 -28.42
C LEU A 256 8.24 3.80 -29.79
N LYS A 257 9.43 4.39 -29.88
CA LYS A 257 10.00 4.91 -31.11
C LYS A 257 10.28 3.73 -32.03
N LYS A 258 9.31 3.41 -32.88
CA LYS A 258 9.43 2.35 -33.88
C LYS A 258 10.59 2.72 -34.79
N GLU A 259 11.66 1.93 -34.77
CA GLU A 259 12.73 2.04 -35.75
C GLU A 259 12.13 1.76 -37.12
N GLU A 260 12.09 2.78 -37.98
CA GLU A 260 11.80 2.60 -39.39
C GLU A 260 13.01 1.89 -39.99
N LEU A 261 12.81 0.67 -40.51
CA LEU A 261 13.83 0.03 -41.35
C LEU A 261 14.15 0.99 -42.50
N PRO A 262 15.44 1.26 -42.79
CA PRO A 262 15.79 2.14 -43.90
C PRO A 262 15.34 1.50 -45.22
N GLU A 263 14.47 2.20 -45.96
CA GLU A 263 14.16 1.85 -47.35
C GLU A 263 15.42 2.07 -48.20
N ASN A 264 16.15 0.98 -48.40
CA ASN A 264 17.10 0.67 -49.48
C ASN A 264 17.63 1.88 -50.31
N PRO A 265 18.71 2.55 -49.88
CA PRO A 265 19.47 3.42 -50.77
C PRO A 265 20.19 2.58 -51.82
N SER A 266 19.95 2.92 -53.09
CA SER A 266 20.42 2.21 -54.28
C SER A 266 21.92 1.89 -54.32
N LEU A 267 22.24 0.68 -54.80
CA LEU A 267 23.59 0.22 -55.15
C LEU A 267 24.32 1.16 -56.13
N ALA A 268 25.09 2.11 -55.59
CA ALA A 268 26.17 2.80 -56.30
C ALA A 268 27.20 3.33 -55.28
N ASN A 269 28.49 3.29 -55.64
CA ASN A 269 29.63 3.84 -54.88
C ASN A 269 30.11 3.02 -53.66
N LEU A 270 30.38 1.73 -53.86
CA LEU A 270 31.41 1.02 -53.10
C LEU A 270 32.80 1.38 -53.66
N ASN A 271 33.56 2.23 -52.96
CA ASN A 271 35.00 2.37 -53.20
C ASN A 271 35.77 1.43 -52.26
N PHE A 272 36.44 0.44 -52.85
CA PHE A 272 36.90 -0.79 -52.19
C PHE A 272 38.37 -0.75 -51.70
N PHE A 273 39.07 0.39 -51.80
CA PHE A 273 40.45 0.51 -51.31
C PHE A 273 40.61 1.76 -50.44
N GLY A 274 41.14 1.56 -49.22
CA GLY A 274 41.37 2.63 -48.26
C GLY A 274 42.59 3.48 -48.64
N GLN A 275 42.36 4.78 -48.79
CA GLN A 275 43.38 5.83 -48.68
C GLN A 275 42.77 7.04 -47.97
N GLU A 276 43.47 7.58 -46.96
CA GLU A 276 43.20 8.94 -46.50
C GLU A 276 43.75 9.93 -47.52
N GLN A 277 42.95 10.94 -47.90
CA GLN A 277 43.49 12.19 -48.45
C GLN A 277 42.84 13.41 -47.81
N LYS A 278 43.67 14.19 -47.13
CA LYS A 278 43.36 15.57 -46.71
C LYS A 278 43.12 16.43 -47.95
N GLN A 279 42.07 17.26 -47.94
CA GLN A 279 42.13 18.59 -48.55
C GLN A 279 41.04 19.54 -48.02
N ASN A 280 41.50 20.58 -47.34
CA ASN A 280 40.95 21.93 -47.34
C ASN A 280 42.06 22.78 -48.02
N PRO A 281 41.82 23.92 -48.72
CA PRO A 281 41.14 25.09 -48.14
C PRO A 281 40.41 26.02 -49.15
N LEU A 282 40.11 27.25 -48.68
CA LEU A 282 39.68 28.48 -49.38
C LEU A 282 38.16 28.67 -49.52
N SER A 283 37.49 29.47 -48.66
CA SER A 283 37.64 30.91 -48.37
C SER A 283 36.90 31.84 -49.34
N LYS A 284 35.87 32.51 -48.82
CA LYS A 284 35.72 33.97 -48.89
C LYS A 284 34.68 34.47 -47.88
N ASN A 285 35.11 35.36 -47.00
CA ASN A 285 34.26 36.18 -46.13
C ASN A 285 34.84 37.61 -46.15
N PRO A 286 34.01 38.64 -46.30
CA PRO A 286 34.15 39.83 -45.46
C PRO A 286 32.78 40.43 -45.03
N ALA A 287 32.62 41.08 -43.87
CA ALA A 287 33.57 41.33 -42.77
C ALA A 287 32.87 41.88 -41.50
N LYS A 288 33.51 41.66 -40.32
CA LYS A 288 33.63 42.55 -39.12
C LYS A 288 32.32 43.05 -38.44
N LYS A 289 32.16 43.07 -37.11
CA LYS A 289 33.03 43.08 -35.91
C LYS A 289 32.45 42.12 -34.83
N GLN A 290 33.12 41.49 -33.85
CA GLN A 290 34.50 41.50 -33.28
C GLN A 290 34.94 42.75 -32.47
N ALA A 291 35.49 42.64 -31.25
CA ALA A 291 35.97 41.46 -30.50
C ALA A 291 35.94 41.65 -28.95
N GLU A 292 36.38 40.60 -28.24
CA GLU A 292 36.69 40.50 -26.80
C GLU A 292 37.81 41.51 -26.37
N PHE A 293 38.19 41.68 -25.09
CA PHE A 293 39.03 40.73 -24.32
C PHE A 293 39.41 41.22 -22.91
N SER A 294 39.97 40.31 -22.10
CA SER A 294 40.84 40.48 -20.90
C SER A 294 40.29 41.00 -19.56
N LEU A 295 40.55 40.18 -18.52
CA LEU A 295 40.74 40.57 -17.12
C LEU A 295 42.01 41.45 -16.96
N PRO A 296 42.10 42.22 -15.86
CA PRO A 296 43.17 41.89 -14.90
C PRO A 296 42.74 41.96 -13.43
N SER A 297 43.51 41.26 -12.60
CA SER A 297 43.48 41.28 -11.13
C SER A 297 44.31 42.43 -10.55
N GLU A 298 43.87 43.08 -9.46
CA GLU A 298 44.81 43.51 -8.43
C GLU A 298 44.22 43.71 -7.01
N LYS A 299 45.16 43.86 -6.07
CA LYS A 299 45.14 43.61 -4.62
C LYS A 299 44.37 44.62 -3.76
N ASN A 300 44.05 44.13 -2.55
CA ASN A 300 44.08 44.82 -1.25
C ASN A 300 43.50 46.24 -1.12
N GLN A 301 42.46 46.36 -0.27
CA GLN A 301 42.56 47.29 0.85
C GLN A 301 41.74 46.85 2.07
N THR A 302 42.42 46.87 3.22
CA THR A 302 41.90 46.56 4.55
C THR A 302 41.06 47.72 5.07
N ILE A 303 39.91 47.45 5.69
CA ILE A 303 39.30 48.37 6.65
C ILE A 303 39.01 47.59 7.94
N THR A 304 39.97 47.67 8.86
CA THR A 304 39.76 47.47 10.29
C THR A 304 39.59 48.84 10.93
N PHE A 305 38.49 49.06 11.65
CA PHE A 305 38.54 49.90 12.84
C PHE A 305 37.70 49.26 13.95
N ASP A 306 38.30 49.24 15.13
CA ASP A 306 37.89 48.56 16.34
C ASP A 306 36.95 49.43 17.20
N TYR A 307 36.58 48.90 18.37
CA TYR A 307 35.92 49.49 19.54
C TYR A 307 34.49 49.05 19.84
N SER A 308 34.41 47.93 20.56
CA SER A 308 33.58 47.85 21.79
C SER A 308 34.04 48.95 22.77
N PRO A 309 33.13 49.63 23.50
CA PRO A 309 32.73 49.09 24.80
C PRO A 309 31.28 49.38 25.21
N PHE A 310 30.59 48.40 25.80
CA PHE A 310 29.86 48.60 27.06
C PHE A 310 29.64 47.27 27.77
N GLU A 311 30.38 47.07 28.85
CA GLU A 311 30.11 46.04 29.85
C GLU A 311 28.82 46.37 30.60
N LYS A 312 28.04 45.33 30.95
CA LYS A 312 27.91 44.90 32.36
C LYS A 312 27.00 43.68 32.51
N GLU A 313 27.58 42.64 33.09
CA GLU A 313 26.83 41.60 33.80
C GLU A 313 26.18 42.19 35.07
N PRO A 314 25.19 41.48 35.65
CA PRO A 314 25.36 41.17 37.07
C PRO A 314 25.17 39.67 37.37
N GLU A 315 26.29 39.07 37.79
CA GLU A 315 26.49 38.17 38.94
C GLU A 315 25.35 37.24 39.43
N LEU A 316 25.76 35.99 39.68
CA LEU A 316 24.98 34.97 40.38
C LEU A 316 24.62 35.37 41.82
N TYR A 317 23.46 34.89 42.27
CA TYR A 317 23.30 34.43 43.65
C TYR A 317 22.76 33.01 43.70
N ILE A 318 23.62 32.07 44.10
CA ILE A 318 23.21 30.77 44.63
C ILE A 318 22.76 30.99 46.08
N LYS A 319 21.67 30.34 46.49
CA LYS A 319 21.35 30.19 47.91
C LYS A 319 20.88 28.76 48.17
N GLU A 320 21.64 28.05 48.98
CA GLU A 320 21.34 26.69 49.42
C GLU A 320 20.25 26.69 50.51
N ASN A 321 19.56 25.54 50.61
CA ASN A 321 18.95 24.90 51.78
C ASN A 321 18.59 25.76 53.02
N GLU A 322 17.33 25.67 53.50
CA GLU A 322 16.97 24.77 54.62
C GLU A 322 15.41 24.73 54.84
N PRO A 323 14.81 23.97 55.79
CA PRO A 323 13.63 23.16 55.46
C PRO A 323 12.38 23.46 56.32
N LEU A 324 11.43 22.50 56.26
CA LEU A 324 10.39 22.13 57.24
C LEU A 324 8.91 22.43 56.95
N GLU A 325 8.16 21.37 57.25
CA GLU A 325 6.88 21.31 57.96
C GLU A 325 5.55 21.09 57.24
N ILE A 326 4.69 20.42 58.01
CA ILE A 326 3.50 19.66 57.64
C ILE A 326 2.30 20.42 58.17
N GLU A 327 1.21 20.49 57.40
CA GLU A 327 -0.10 20.68 58.03
C GLU A 327 -1.17 19.74 57.45
N LEU A 328 -1.69 18.89 58.34
CA LEU A 328 -2.84 18.02 58.13
C LEU A 328 -4.11 18.77 58.53
N LEU A 329 -5.09 18.91 57.65
CA LEU A 329 -6.46 19.24 58.07
C LEU A 329 -7.50 18.30 57.43
N GLU A 330 -8.11 17.50 58.30
CA GLU A 330 -9.26 16.66 58.03
C GLU A 330 -10.58 17.44 57.96
N LYS A 331 -11.60 16.80 57.36
CA LYS A 331 -13.05 16.95 57.63
C LYS A 331 -13.70 18.32 57.34
N ASN A 332 -14.73 18.28 56.49
CA ASN A 332 -16.10 18.17 57.02
C ASN A 332 -17.13 17.77 55.95
N LYS A 333 -18.02 16.84 56.31
CA LYS A 333 -19.38 16.73 55.75
C LYS A 333 -20.29 17.68 56.54
N PRO A 334 -21.47 18.01 56.00
CA PRO A 334 -22.66 17.61 56.74
C PRO A 334 -23.66 16.82 55.88
N SER A 335 -24.63 16.21 56.55
CA SER A 335 -25.57 15.24 55.99
C SER A 335 -27.04 15.65 56.14
N SER A 336 -27.87 15.10 55.24
CA SER A 336 -29.24 14.63 55.47
C SER A 336 -30.32 15.58 56.03
N SER A 337 -31.47 15.59 55.34
CA SER A 337 -32.76 15.46 56.03
C SER A 337 -33.68 14.49 55.27
N GLU A 338 -34.37 13.62 56.01
CA GLU A 338 -35.29 12.60 55.50
C GLU A 338 -36.77 13.00 55.70
N ARG A 339 -37.68 12.37 54.95
CA ARG A 339 -38.93 11.69 55.43
C ARG A 339 -39.55 10.97 54.22
N LYS A 340 -39.84 9.65 54.24
CA LYS A 340 -40.89 8.90 54.98
C LYS A 340 -42.32 9.33 54.55
N THR A 341 -43.30 8.47 54.25
CA THR A 341 -43.49 7.00 54.11
C THR A 341 -44.85 6.80 53.36
N GLU A 342 -45.25 5.69 52.72
CA GLU A 342 -45.82 4.46 53.33
C GLU A 342 -46.35 3.41 52.27
N ASN A 343 -46.39 2.13 52.68
CA ASN A 343 -47.39 1.06 52.43
C ASN A 343 -47.67 0.38 51.04
N PHE A 344 -46.99 -0.77 50.85
CA PHE A 344 -47.52 -2.16 50.86
C PHE A 344 -48.69 -2.69 49.96
N PHE A 345 -48.37 -3.75 49.19
CA PHE A 345 -49.20 -4.86 48.62
C PHE A 345 -50.33 -4.53 47.62
N THR A 346 -50.62 -5.32 46.56
CA THR A 346 -50.11 -6.59 45.98
C THR A 346 -49.86 -6.37 44.45
N GLN A 347 -49.31 -7.25 43.60
CA GLN A 347 -49.24 -8.73 43.58
C GLN A 347 -48.08 -9.24 42.69
N THR A 348 -47.67 -10.50 42.87
CA THR A 348 -46.49 -11.14 42.27
C THR A 348 -46.74 -11.82 40.91
N HIS A 349 -45.77 -11.79 39.97
CA HIS A 349 -44.88 -12.96 39.75
C HIS A 349 -43.74 -12.83 38.72
N PHE A 350 -42.70 -13.63 38.98
CA PHE A 350 -41.68 -14.22 38.08
C PHE A 350 -40.61 -13.36 37.38
N LYS A 351 -39.44 -13.34 38.02
CA LYS A 351 -38.11 -13.24 37.37
C LYS A 351 -37.90 -14.39 36.38
N GLN A 352 -37.06 -14.20 35.35
CA GLN A 352 -35.83 -15.00 35.28
C GLN A 352 -34.71 -14.40 34.42
N LYS A 353 -33.49 -14.75 34.82
CA LYS A 353 -32.19 -14.29 34.32
C LYS A 353 -31.75 -15.23 33.20
N PHE A 354 -31.25 -14.74 32.07
CA PHE A 354 -30.66 -15.62 31.06
C PHE A 354 -29.27 -16.10 31.51
N LEU A 355 -29.04 -17.41 31.39
CA LEU A 355 -27.76 -18.06 31.69
C LEU A 355 -27.00 -18.41 30.39
N SER A 356 -25.73 -18.77 30.57
CA SER A 356 -24.67 -18.84 29.56
C SER A 356 -24.81 -19.93 28.49
N LEU A 357 -24.09 -19.74 27.38
CA LEU A 357 -23.81 -20.78 26.38
C LEU A 357 -23.12 -22.00 27.01
N LYS A 358 -23.85 -23.11 27.10
CA LYS A 358 -23.40 -24.50 26.80
C LYS A 358 -24.65 -25.40 26.80
N GLU A 359 -24.56 -26.58 26.17
CA GLU A 359 -25.56 -27.67 26.24
C GLU A 359 -26.94 -27.48 25.55
N LYS A 360 -26.99 -27.07 24.28
CA LYS A 360 -28.12 -27.44 23.38
C LYS A 360 -27.67 -28.00 22.03
N LEU A 361 -27.05 -29.17 22.11
CA LEU A 361 -27.09 -30.16 21.04
C LEU A 361 -28.46 -30.88 21.06
N PHE A 362 -28.78 -31.53 19.94
CA PHE A 362 -29.87 -32.50 19.71
C PHE A 362 -31.30 -32.05 19.32
N PHE A 363 -31.86 -32.89 18.43
CA PHE A 363 -33.24 -33.03 17.96
C PHE A 363 -33.88 -31.98 17.02
N TRP A 364 -33.49 -32.07 15.75
CA TRP A 364 -34.39 -31.83 14.61
C TRP A 364 -35.07 -33.13 14.16
N LYS A 365 -36.40 -33.29 14.33
CA LYS A 365 -37.23 -34.23 13.56
C LYS A 365 -38.73 -33.95 13.72
N HIS A 366 -39.42 -33.64 12.61
CA HIS A 366 -40.86 -33.31 12.51
C HIS A 366 -41.26 -32.03 13.30
N LEU A 367 -42.31 -31.26 12.94
CA LEU A 367 -43.42 -31.48 12.01
C LEU A 367 -43.87 -30.09 11.44
N LEU A 368 -44.22 -30.00 10.16
CA LEU A 368 -44.98 -28.83 9.64
C LEU A 368 -46.14 -29.25 8.72
N PHE A 369 -47.31 -28.72 9.06
CA PHE A 369 -48.50 -28.47 8.23
C PHE A 369 -49.26 -29.63 7.58
N GLN A 370 -50.43 -29.92 8.16
CA GLN A 370 -51.66 -30.08 7.38
C GLN A 370 -52.64 -28.92 7.66
N LYS A 371 -53.32 -28.47 6.60
CA LYS A 371 -54.68 -27.90 6.56
C LYS A 371 -55.07 -26.85 7.63
N LYS A 372 -55.12 -25.58 7.21
CA LYS A 372 -56.41 -24.92 6.89
C LYS A 372 -56.20 -23.56 6.19
N PHE A 373 -56.40 -23.55 4.87
CA PHE A 373 -56.84 -22.34 4.17
C PHE A 373 -58.31 -22.09 4.51
N ASN A 374 -58.67 -20.91 5.01
CA ASN A 374 -59.94 -20.24 4.71
C ASN A 374 -59.99 -18.82 5.33
N LYS A 375 -60.72 -17.93 4.65
CA LYS A 375 -61.04 -16.52 5.01
C LYS A 375 -59.93 -15.46 4.78
N TRP A 376 -59.85 -14.96 3.54
CA TRP A 376 -60.22 -13.57 3.24
C TRP A 376 -60.66 -13.45 1.74
N PRO A 377 -61.62 -12.59 1.36
CA PRO A 377 -62.28 -12.65 0.03
C PRO A 377 -61.76 -11.62 -1.01
N THR A 378 -62.17 -11.83 -2.27
CA THR A 378 -62.37 -10.85 -3.38
C THR A 378 -61.36 -9.68 -3.51
N PHE A 379 -60.44 -9.61 -4.48
CA PHE A 379 -60.47 -9.89 -5.93
C PHE A 379 -61.40 -8.99 -6.77
N SER A 380 -60.78 -8.04 -7.48
CA SER A 380 -61.21 -7.49 -8.76
C SER A 380 -59.94 -7.07 -9.55
N GLN A 381 -59.88 -7.01 -10.88
CA GLN A 381 -60.50 -7.81 -11.94
C GLN A 381 -59.78 -7.48 -13.27
N LYS A 382 -58.49 -7.83 -13.39
CA LYS A 382 -57.83 -7.98 -14.69
C LYS A 382 -56.82 -9.13 -14.61
N ASN A 383 -56.72 -9.92 -15.69
CA ASN A 383 -55.77 -11.03 -15.88
C ASN A 383 -56.03 -12.33 -15.08
N ARG A 384 -57.26 -12.90 -15.19
CA ARG A 384 -57.51 -14.34 -14.96
C ARG A 384 -58.28 -14.99 -16.13
N CYS A 385 -57.64 -15.10 -17.30
CA CYS A 385 -58.07 -16.01 -18.37
C CYS A 385 -56.95 -16.26 -19.40
N LYS A 386 -55.99 -17.16 -19.08
CA LYS A 386 -55.17 -17.98 -20.02
C LYS A 386 -54.20 -18.94 -19.31
N LEU A 387 -54.58 -19.40 -18.10
CA LEU A 387 -53.79 -20.31 -17.25
C LEU A 387 -54.53 -21.63 -16.98
N LYS A 388 -55.45 -22.01 -17.89
CA LYS A 388 -56.19 -23.29 -17.88
C LYS A 388 -55.76 -24.27 -18.99
N ASP A 389 -55.02 -23.81 -20.01
CA ASP A 389 -54.60 -24.65 -21.15
C ASP A 389 -53.24 -25.36 -20.95
N LEU A 390 -52.61 -25.22 -19.77
CA LEU A 390 -51.32 -25.84 -19.44
C LEU A 390 -51.43 -27.05 -18.48
N LYS A 391 -52.60 -27.72 -18.46
CA LYS A 391 -52.82 -28.96 -17.67
C LYS A 391 -53.36 -30.15 -18.46
N ALA A 392 -53.40 -30.07 -19.79
CA ALA A 392 -53.62 -31.21 -20.67
C ALA A 392 -52.49 -31.27 -21.70
N ASN A 393 -51.89 -32.45 -21.87
CA ASN A 393 -50.70 -32.78 -22.70
C ASN A 393 -49.32 -32.53 -22.07
N TRP A 394 -48.88 -33.47 -21.23
CA TRP A 394 -47.45 -33.79 -21.09
C TRP A 394 -47.24 -35.32 -21.14
N ASN A 395 -47.43 -35.90 -22.33
CA ASN A 395 -47.18 -37.33 -22.55
C ASN A 395 -45.67 -37.61 -22.57
N PHE A 396 -45.20 -38.37 -21.59
CA PHE A 396 -43.78 -38.60 -21.32
C PHE A 396 -43.17 -39.78 -22.13
N SER A 397 -43.55 -39.92 -23.40
CA SER A 397 -43.12 -41.03 -24.27
C SER A 397 -42.17 -40.64 -25.42
N SER A 398 -42.02 -39.34 -25.72
CA SER A 398 -41.16 -38.85 -26.83
C SER A 398 -39.72 -38.50 -26.43
N SER A 399 -39.40 -38.49 -25.13
CA SER A 399 -38.08 -38.10 -24.59
C SER A 399 -36.96 -39.12 -24.88
N LYS A 400 -37.31 -40.40 -25.08
CA LYS A 400 -36.34 -41.50 -25.13
C LYS A 400 -35.52 -41.50 -26.43
N ALA A 401 -36.18 -41.37 -27.58
CA ALA A 401 -35.55 -41.34 -28.90
C ALA A 401 -34.73 -40.06 -29.18
N LYS A 402 -35.00 -38.96 -28.44
CA LYS A 402 -34.22 -37.71 -28.53
C LYS A 402 -32.92 -37.77 -27.74
N LEU A 403 -32.88 -38.55 -26.65
CA LEU A 403 -31.66 -38.79 -25.87
C LEU A 403 -30.69 -39.75 -26.59
N GLU A 404 -31.18 -40.82 -27.22
CA GLU A 404 -30.30 -41.75 -27.96
C GLU A 404 -29.56 -41.09 -29.13
N LYS A 405 -30.20 -40.15 -29.85
CA LYS A 405 -29.54 -39.35 -30.89
C LYS A 405 -28.50 -38.36 -30.36
N PHE A 406 -28.54 -37.99 -29.08
CA PHE A 406 -27.60 -37.03 -28.48
C PHE A 406 -26.28 -37.67 -28.04
N PHE A 407 -26.25 -39.00 -27.84
CA PHE A 407 -25.07 -39.74 -27.34
C PHE A 407 -24.33 -40.58 -28.40
N GLN A 408 -24.76 -40.57 -29.66
CA GLN A 408 -24.08 -41.31 -30.73
C GLN A 408 -22.63 -40.89 -31.06
N PRO A 409 -22.17 -39.62 -30.92
CA PRO A 409 -20.79 -39.26 -31.30
C PRO A 409 -19.71 -39.64 -30.25
N LEU A 410 -20.07 -40.19 -29.09
CA LEU A 410 -19.12 -40.53 -28.01
C LEU A 410 -18.55 -41.97 -28.09
N LYS A 411 -18.74 -42.68 -29.22
CA LYS A 411 -18.25 -44.07 -29.41
C LYS A 411 -16.98 -44.20 -30.27
N SER A 412 -16.46 -43.11 -30.84
CA SER A 412 -15.34 -43.16 -31.80
C SER A 412 -14.28 -42.08 -31.55
N SER A 413 -13.56 -42.20 -30.43
CA SER A 413 -12.26 -41.55 -30.18
C SER A 413 -11.61 -42.09 -28.89
N CYS A 414 -11.05 -43.30 -28.95
CA CYS A 414 -10.18 -43.84 -27.89
C CYS A 414 -9.00 -44.59 -28.52
N PRO A 415 -7.74 -44.17 -28.29
CA PRO A 415 -6.58 -45.00 -28.57
C PRO A 415 -6.48 -46.15 -27.54
N PRO A 416 -5.96 -47.33 -27.92
CA PRO A 416 -6.02 -48.51 -27.08
C PRO A 416 -4.79 -48.63 -26.15
N ASN A 417 -4.81 -48.00 -24.98
CA ASN A 417 -4.10 -48.53 -23.81
C ASN A 417 -4.55 -47.87 -22.49
N ILE A 418 -5.56 -48.45 -21.82
CA ILE A 418 -5.89 -48.17 -20.41
C ILE A 418 -6.20 -49.51 -19.72
N SER A 419 -5.65 -49.69 -18.52
CA SER A 419 -5.62 -50.95 -17.78
C SER A 419 -6.99 -51.46 -17.32
N ASN A 420 -7.06 -52.75 -16.98
CA ASN A 420 -8.29 -53.51 -16.68
C ASN A 420 -9.12 -53.07 -15.45
N SER A 421 -8.80 -51.95 -14.81
CA SER A 421 -9.52 -51.46 -13.61
C SER A 421 -10.71 -50.53 -13.96
N SER A 422 -10.66 -49.80 -15.08
CA SER A 422 -11.69 -48.79 -15.43
C SER A 422 -12.96 -49.36 -16.08
N LYS A 423 -12.89 -50.55 -16.70
CA LYS A 423 -14.05 -51.19 -17.37
C LYS A 423 -15.10 -51.72 -16.39
N ASN A 424 -14.69 -52.18 -15.21
CA ASN A 424 -15.61 -52.76 -14.21
C ASN A 424 -16.39 -51.70 -13.41
N PHE A 425 -15.85 -50.49 -13.27
CA PHE A 425 -16.53 -49.42 -12.53
C PHE A 425 -17.68 -48.80 -13.33
N LEU A 426 -17.49 -48.58 -14.64
CA LEU A 426 -18.50 -48.01 -15.53
C LEU A 426 -19.67 -48.96 -15.79
N SER A 427 -19.42 -50.27 -15.95
CA SER A 427 -20.48 -51.27 -16.11
C SER A 427 -21.34 -51.39 -14.85
N PHE A 428 -20.73 -51.46 -13.66
CA PHE A 428 -21.43 -51.50 -12.38
C PHE A 428 -22.31 -50.26 -12.16
N PHE A 429 -21.85 -49.07 -12.58
CA PHE A 429 -22.65 -47.85 -12.49
C PHE A 429 -23.86 -47.87 -13.44
N PHE A 430 -23.68 -48.28 -14.70
CA PHE A 430 -24.77 -48.33 -15.69
C PHE A 430 -25.86 -49.35 -15.34
N GLU A 431 -25.49 -50.51 -14.80
CA GLU A 431 -26.43 -51.56 -14.40
C GLU A 431 -27.30 -51.14 -13.19
N LYS A 432 -26.72 -50.39 -12.24
CA LYS A 432 -27.47 -49.78 -11.12
C LYS A 432 -28.28 -48.54 -11.50
N TYR A 433 -27.85 -47.76 -12.50
CA TYR A 433 -28.56 -46.53 -12.88
C TYR A 433 -29.89 -46.82 -13.60
N THR A 434 -29.91 -47.85 -14.46
CA THR A 434 -31.11 -48.25 -15.22
C THR A 434 -32.18 -48.92 -14.36
N THR A 435 -31.80 -49.58 -13.26
CA THR A 435 -32.72 -50.13 -12.26
C THR A 435 -33.27 -49.07 -11.30
N PHE A 436 -32.58 -47.94 -11.10
CA PHE A 436 -32.99 -46.88 -10.17
C PHE A 436 -34.25 -46.12 -10.58
N PHE A 437 -34.55 -46.01 -11.89
CA PHE A 437 -35.70 -45.29 -12.42
C PHE A 437 -37.04 -46.08 -12.44
N LYS A 438 -37.08 -47.28 -11.82
CA LYS A 438 -38.29 -48.13 -11.78
C LYS A 438 -39.11 -48.05 -10.47
N LYS A 439 -38.83 -47.13 -9.55
CA LYS A 439 -39.61 -46.93 -8.32
C LYS A 439 -39.94 -45.46 -8.07
N ASP A 440 -41.22 -45.19 -7.78
CA ASP A 440 -41.70 -43.85 -7.44
C ASP A 440 -40.98 -43.30 -6.21
N PHE A 441 -40.20 -42.24 -6.41
CA PHE A 441 -39.45 -41.58 -5.35
C PHE A 441 -39.90 -40.14 -5.19
N SER A 442 -40.32 -39.78 -3.97
CA SER A 442 -40.80 -38.43 -3.64
C SER A 442 -39.76 -37.38 -4.01
N PHE A 443 -40.21 -36.29 -4.66
CA PHE A 443 -39.40 -35.19 -5.19
C PHE A 443 -38.31 -34.66 -4.23
N LYS A 444 -38.58 -34.66 -2.92
CA LYS A 444 -37.61 -34.26 -1.88
C LYS A 444 -36.34 -35.12 -1.84
N LYS A 445 -36.45 -36.43 -2.11
CA LYS A 445 -35.29 -37.34 -2.17
C LYS A 445 -34.49 -37.15 -3.47
N LEU A 446 -35.16 -36.77 -4.56
CA LEU A 446 -34.53 -36.42 -5.83
C LEU A 446 -33.68 -35.14 -5.70
N ILE A 447 -34.19 -34.12 -5.01
CA ILE A 447 -33.43 -32.90 -4.66
C ILE A 447 -32.21 -33.24 -3.80
N ALA A 448 -32.35 -34.07 -2.77
CA ALA A 448 -31.24 -34.46 -1.91
C ALA A 448 -30.13 -35.19 -2.69
N LEU A 449 -30.50 -36.08 -3.62
CA LEU A 449 -29.55 -36.82 -4.45
C LEU A 449 -28.85 -35.90 -5.48
N PHE A 450 -29.57 -34.90 -6.01
CA PHE A 450 -29.00 -33.85 -6.86
C PHE A 450 -28.02 -32.94 -6.11
N LEU A 451 -28.29 -32.60 -4.84
CA LEU A 451 -27.37 -31.84 -4.00
C LEU A 451 -26.08 -32.63 -3.68
N VAL A 452 -26.19 -33.93 -3.42
CA VAL A 452 -25.02 -34.81 -3.27
C VAL A 452 -24.21 -34.89 -4.57
N PHE A 453 -24.89 -35.00 -5.72
CA PHE A 453 -24.22 -34.97 -7.03
C PHE A 453 -23.51 -33.63 -7.30
N LEU A 454 -24.13 -32.49 -6.96
CA LEU A 454 -23.49 -31.16 -7.03
C LEU A 454 -22.26 -31.05 -6.12
N LEU A 455 -22.32 -31.62 -4.91
CA LEU A 455 -21.18 -31.64 -3.98
C LEU A 455 -20.01 -32.46 -4.56
N ILE A 456 -20.30 -33.65 -5.09
CA ILE A 456 -19.31 -34.52 -5.75
C ILE A 456 -18.76 -33.84 -7.01
N PHE A 457 -19.59 -33.16 -7.79
CA PHE A 457 -19.17 -32.40 -8.97
C PHE A 457 -18.25 -31.21 -8.60
N PHE A 458 -18.54 -30.50 -7.51
CA PHE A 458 -17.66 -29.44 -7.01
C PHE A 458 -16.32 -30.00 -6.50
N LEU A 459 -16.32 -31.11 -5.78
CA LEU A 459 -15.10 -31.81 -5.34
C LEU A 459 -14.28 -32.35 -6.51
N ALA A 460 -14.93 -32.89 -7.54
CA ALA A 460 -14.27 -33.30 -8.78
C ALA A 460 -13.69 -32.09 -9.53
N LYS A 461 -14.39 -30.95 -9.55
CA LYS A 461 -13.93 -29.72 -10.20
C LYS A 461 -12.75 -29.07 -9.47
N THR A 462 -12.71 -29.10 -8.13
CA THR A 462 -11.54 -28.60 -7.38
C THR A 462 -10.33 -29.51 -7.55
N LEU A 463 -10.51 -30.83 -7.63
CA LEU A 463 -9.45 -31.77 -7.98
C LEU A 463 -8.98 -31.60 -9.44
N TRP A 464 -9.88 -31.35 -10.39
CA TRP A 464 -9.55 -31.11 -11.80
C TRP A 464 -8.76 -29.81 -12.01
N ASN A 465 -9.15 -28.73 -11.32
CA ASN A 465 -8.39 -27.47 -11.36
C ASN A 465 -6.99 -27.58 -10.74
N LYS A 466 -6.72 -28.61 -9.92
CA LYS A 466 -5.38 -28.86 -9.35
C LYS A 466 -4.48 -29.71 -10.26
N HIS A 467 -4.98 -30.15 -11.43
CA HIS A 467 -4.31 -31.09 -12.33
C HIS A 467 -4.02 -30.52 -13.74
N GLN A 468 -4.13 -29.20 -13.92
CA GLN A 468 -3.96 -28.51 -15.21
C GLN A 468 -2.77 -27.53 -15.21
N GLU A 469 -1.65 -27.92 -14.61
CA GLU A 469 -0.34 -27.31 -14.89
C GLU A 469 0.63 -28.35 -15.47
N LYS A 470 0.96 -28.17 -16.77
CA LYS A 470 2.00 -28.86 -17.57
C LYS A 470 1.73 -30.36 -17.85
N PRO A 471 2.02 -30.84 -19.08
CA PRO A 471 3.40 -30.98 -19.56
C PRO A 471 3.70 -30.40 -20.96
N LEU A 472 4.70 -29.52 -21.03
CA LEU A 472 5.43 -29.18 -22.27
C LEU A 472 6.92 -28.91 -21.99
N ALA A 473 7.47 -29.46 -20.90
CA ALA A 473 8.84 -29.19 -20.44
C ALA A 473 9.84 -30.32 -20.75
N GLU A 474 9.39 -31.56 -20.98
CA GLU A 474 10.28 -32.73 -21.09
C GLU A 474 10.91 -32.96 -22.47
N LYS A 475 10.64 -32.10 -23.47
CA LYS A 475 11.28 -32.19 -24.80
C LYS A 475 12.33 -31.11 -25.10
N ILE A 476 12.52 -30.13 -24.21
CA ILE A 476 13.51 -29.06 -24.39
C ILE A 476 14.81 -29.37 -23.62
N ASN A 477 14.73 -30.15 -22.53
CA ASN A 477 15.86 -30.34 -21.62
C ASN A 477 17.03 -31.15 -22.21
N GLN A 478 16.80 -32.09 -23.14
CA GLN A 478 17.87 -32.96 -23.66
C GLN A 478 18.81 -32.31 -24.69
N GLU A 479 18.40 -31.21 -25.33
CA GLU A 479 19.29 -30.43 -26.24
C GLU A 479 19.95 -29.25 -25.51
N THR A 480 19.43 -28.83 -24.35
CA THR A 480 19.91 -27.65 -23.61
C THR A 480 21.07 -27.98 -22.65
N GLU A 481 21.16 -29.21 -22.12
CA GLU A 481 22.20 -29.59 -21.13
C GLU A 481 23.62 -29.61 -21.71
N ASN A 482 23.81 -29.91 -23.00
CA ASN A 482 25.14 -30.07 -23.60
C ASN A 482 25.74 -28.80 -24.22
N ALA A 483 24.95 -27.74 -24.45
CA ALA A 483 25.45 -26.45 -24.94
C ALA A 483 25.92 -25.50 -23.82
N THR A 484 25.43 -25.73 -22.61
CA THR A 484 25.54 -24.78 -21.48
C THR A 484 26.87 -24.90 -20.72
N THR A 485 27.52 -26.07 -20.75
CA THR A 485 28.67 -26.42 -19.88
C THR A 485 30.02 -25.78 -20.23
N LEU A 486 30.17 -25.12 -21.39
CA LEU A 486 31.41 -24.39 -21.75
C LEU A 486 31.30 -22.86 -21.78
N SER A 487 30.09 -22.27 -21.81
CA SER A 487 29.90 -20.82 -21.98
C SER A 487 29.60 -20.06 -20.68
N GLU A 488 29.01 -20.72 -19.67
CA GLU A 488 28.59 -20.03 -18.44
C GLU A 488 29.74 -19.66 -17.49
N LYS A 489 30.85 -20.42 -17.50
CA LYS A 489 31.95 -20.21 -16.54
C LYS A 489 32.76 -18.93 -16.74
N GLU A 490 32.77 -18.35 -17.94
CA GLU A 490 33.51 -17.11 -18.22
C GLU A 490 32.65 -15.84 -18.21
N THR A 491 31.32 -15.97 -18.18
CA THR A 491 30.40 -14.84 -18.39
C THR A 491 29.94 -14.17 -17.06
N LEU A 492 30.03 -14.88 -15.94
CA LEU A 492 29.47 -14.47 -14.64
C LEU A 492 30.34 -13.50 -13.80
N SER A 493 31.58 -13.20 -14.21
CA SER A 493 32.49 -12.31 -13.46
C SER A 493 32.38 -10.81 -13.80
N LYS A 494 31.59 -10.44 -14.82
CA LYS A 494 31.56 -9.08 -15.39
C LYS A 494 30.56 -8.08 -14.80
N ASN A 495 29.74 -8.49 -13.83
CA ASN A 495 28.60 -7.69 -13.32
C ASN A 495 28.85 -6.97 -11.98
N LEU A 496 30.11 -6.88 -11.54
CA LEU A 496 30.51 -6.15 -10.34
C LEU A 496 31.12 -4.80 -10.73
N LYS A 497 30.45 -3.71 -10.33
CA LYS A 497 30.94 -2.34 -10.53
C LYS A 497 31.40 -1.79 -9.19
N GLU A 498 32.67 -1.46 -9.07
CA GLU A 498 33.18 -0.70 -7.93
C GLU A 498 32.70 0.76 -8.02
N LEU A 499 32.07 1.28 -6.97
CA LEU A 499 31.49 2.63 -6.95
C LEU A 499 32.41 3.67 -6.31
N ALA A 500 33.02 3.29 -5.18
CA ALA A 500 33.96 4.08 -4.39
C ALA A 500 34.61 3.19 -3.32
N VAL A 501 35.72 3.64 -2.74
CA VAL A 501 36.37 3.01 -1.57
C VAL A 501 36.16 3.88 -0.34
N LEU A 502 35.64 3.28 0.74
CA LEU A 502 35.44 3.97 2.01
C LEU A 502 36.78 4.06 2.77
N PRO A 503 37.06 5.18 3.46
CA PRO A 503 38.38 5.47 4.02
C PRO A 503 38.68 4.74 5.35
N GLU A 504 37.67 4.14 5.98
CA GLU A 504 37.74 3.51 7.30
C GLU A 504 36.93 2.21 7.30
N LYS A 505 37.22 1.27 8.21
CA LYS A 505 36.42 0.05 8.36
C LYS A 505 35.00 0.39 8.83
N ILE A 506 33.99 -0.09 8.11
CA ILE A 506 32.58 0.11 8.43
C ILE A 506 32.05 -0.98 9.36
N ILE A 507 31.23 -0.59 10.35
CA ILE A 507 30.59 -1.52 11.30
C ILE A 507 29.09 -1.70 11.06
N ALA A 508 28.39 -0.69 10.54
CA ALA A 508 26.97 -0.79 10.20
C ALA A 508 26.60 0.07 8.99
N SER A 509 25.50 -0.31 8.34
CA SER A 509 24.99 0.24 7.09
C SER A 509 23.49 0.50 7.15
N ALA A 510 23.02 1.44 6.33
CA ALA A 510 21.61 1.60 6.00
C ALA A 510 21.46 2.09 4.56
N PHE A 511 20.38 1.69 3.88
CA PHE A 511 20.01 2.20 2.57
C PHE A 511 18.69 2.96 2.66
N LEU A 512 18.66 4.20 2.15
CA LEU A 512 17.45 5.02 2.15
C LEU A 512 17.44 5.96 0.94
N LYS A 513 16.36 5.92 0.15
CA LYS A 513 16.10 6.81 -1.00
C LYS A 513 17.32 7.01 -1.91
N LYS A 514 17.86 5.91 -2.47
CA LYS A 514 19.01 5.89 -3.40
C LYS A 514 20.33 6.42 -2.83
N LYS A 515 20.47 6.44 -1.51
CA LYS A 515 21.70 6.80 -0.80
C LYS A 515 22.06 5.69 0.18
N LEU A 516 23.36 5.41 0.27
CA LEU A 516 23.93 4.50 1.27
C LEU A 516 24.48 5.32 2.43
N TYR A 517 24.35 4.77 3.62
CA TYR A 517 24.80 5.37 4.86
C TYR A 517 25.62 4.36 5.63
N PHE A 518 26.75 4.80 6.16
CA PHE A 518 27.73 3.93 6.80
C PHE A 518 28.27 4.59 8.06
N ILE A 519 28.53 3.81 9.09
CA ILE A 519 29.24 4.27 10.30
C ILE A 519 30.52 3.46 10.44
N SER A 520 31.65 4.14 10.60
CA SER A 520 32.95 3.50 10.79
C SER A 520 33.20 3.04 12.23
N GLU A 521 34.22 2.21 12.40
CA GLU A 521 34.72 1.79 13.72
C GLU A 521 35.14 2.96 14.61
N ASN A 522 35.63 4.07 14.02
CA ASN A 522 35.98 5.31 14.71
C ASN A 522 34.78 6.28 14.87
N ASN A 523 33.56 5.79 14.67
CA ASN A 523 32.31 6.57 14.77
C ASN A 523 32.22 7.71 13.73
N THR A 524 32.91 7.63 12.57
CA THR A 524 32.69 8.58 11.47
C THR A 524 31.45 8.17 10.67
N PHE A 525 30.48 9.08 10.56
CA PHE A 525 29.26 8.87 9.77
C PHE A 525 29.44 9.33 8.32
N TYR A 526 29.17 8.43 7.38
CA TYR A 526 29.33 8.65 5.94
C TYR A 526 27.98 8.51 5.21
N GLN A 527 27.77 9.38 4.22
CA GLN A 527 26.68 9.32 3.25
C GLN A 527 27.29 9.21 1.86
N VAL A 528 26.83 8.24 1.07
CA VAL A 528 27.29 8.01 -0.30
C VAL A 528 26.16 8.34 -1.27
N GLU A 529 26.44 9.28 -2.15
CA GLU A 529 25.51 9.83 -3.14
C GLU A 529 25.93 9.46 -4.57
N ASN A 530 25.04 9.71 -5.54
CA ASN A 530 25.30 9.52 -6.97
C ASN A 530 25.65 8.07 -7.35
N LEU A 531 25.02 7.08 -6.72
CA LEU A 531 25.24 5.64 -6.98
C LEU A 531 25.07 5.26 -8.47
N ASP A 532 24.18 5.96 -9.19
CA ASP A 532 23.92 5.77 -10.62
C ASP A 532 25.01 6.34 -11.55
N GLN A 533 25.95 7.15 -11.04
CA GLN A 533 27.03 7.75 -11.84
C GLN A 533 28.26 6.82 -11.93
N LYS A 534 29.29 7.23 -12.70
CA LYS A 534 30.54 6.46 -12.84
C LYS A 534 31.39 6.41 -11.56
N THR A 535 31.25 7.39 -10.69
CA THR A 535 31.97 7.52 -9.42
C THR A 535 30.98 8.01 -8.37
N ALA A 536 30.78 7.24 -7.30
CA ALA A 536 29.93 7.68 -6.19
C ALA A 536 30.67 8.73 -5.33
N HIS A 537 29.93 9.67 -4.76
CA HIS A 537 30.50 10.73 -3.92
C HIS A 537 30.31 10.40 -2.44
N ILE A 538 31.41 10.23 -1.71
CA ILE A 538 31.40 10.00 -0.26
C ILE A 538 31.44 11.35 0.46
N LYS A 539 30.42 11.63 1.25
CA LYS A 539 30.31 12.81 2.12
C LYS A 539 30.39 12.37 3.59
N LYS A 540 31.27 13.00 4.38
CA LYS A 540 31.24 12.89 5.85
C LYS A 540 30.09 13.73 6.41
N ILE A 541 29.38 13.19 7.40
CA ILE A 541 28.37 13.90 8.19
C ILE A 541 28.96 14.10 9.59
N ASP A 542 28.89 15.32 10.10
CA ASP A 542 29.32 15.62 11.45
C ASP A 542 28.28 15.14 12.46
N LEU A 543 28.74 14.39 13.46
CA LEU A 543 27.90 13.94 14.58
C LEU A 543 27.89 14.99 15.70
N PRO A 544 26.75 15.23 16.35
CA PRO A 544 26.69 15.99 17.60
C PRO A 544 27.64 15.42 18.66
N THR A 545 28.23 16.31 19.47
CA THR A 545 29.26 16.00 20.47
C THR A 545 28.81 15.01 21.56
N GLU A 546 27.50 14.84 21.73
CA GLU A 546 26.89 13.95 22.70
C GLU A 546 26.92 12.47 22.24
N ILE A 547 27.06 12.23 20.93
CA ILE A 547 27.01 10.89 20.32
C ILE A 547 28.38 10.20 20.41
N LYS A 548 28.65 9.54 21.54
CA LYS A 548 29.92 8.85 21.80
C LYS A 548 30.24 7.72 20.83
N ARG A 549 29.28 6.81 20.60
CA ARG A 549 29.43 5.63 19.73
C ARG A 549 28.08 5.13 19.23
N ILE A 550 27.95 5.01 17.92
CA ILE A 550 26.83 4.36 17.26
C ILE A 550 27.17 2.87 17.05
N GLU A 551 26.24 1.99 17.38
CA GLU A 551 26.35 0.53 17.27
C GLU A 551 25.65 0.00 16.03
N ASN A 552 24.50 0.60 15.66
CA ASN A 552 23.64 0.16 14.58
C ASN A 552 23.03 1.36 13.84
N LEU A 553 22.78 1.18 12.54
CA LEU A 553 21.96 2.06 11.71
C LEU A 553 20.68 1.33 11.28
N THR A 554 19.55 2.03 11.28
CA THR A 554 18.28 1.49 10.79
C THR A 554 17.55 2.52 9.93
N SER A 555 17.47 2.30 8.63
CA SER A 555 16.61 3.08 7.72
C SER A 555 15.14 2.76 7.95
N MET A 556 14.28 3.78 8.07
CA MET A 556 12.83 3.66 8.09
C MET A 556 12.22 4.46 6.93
N ASN A 557 11.74 3.73 5.93
CA ASN A 557 11.23 4.29 4.67
C ASN A 557 9.98 5.17 4.88
N ASP A 558 9.06 4.77 5.75
CA ASP A 558 7.80 5.47 6.04
C ASP A 558 8.02 6.91 6.55
N LEU A 559 9.10 7.15 7.30
CA LEU A 559 9.44 8.46 7.85
C LEU A 559 10.55 9.18 7.08
N ASN A 560 11.21 8.50 6.13
CA ASN A 560 12.46 8.95 5.50
C ASN A 560 13.54 9.33 6.53
N LEU A 561 13.70 8.52 7.58
CA LEU A 561 14.69 8.71 8.65
C LEU A 561 15.66 7.53 8.75
N ILE A 562 16.83 7.79 9.31
CA ILE A 562 17.78 6.76 9.74
C ILE A 562 17.96 6.87 11.24
N PHE A 563 17.64 5.81 11.96
CA PHE A 563 17.89 5.71 13.38
C PHE A 563 19.33 5.26 13.62
N LEU A 564 20.05 6.03 14.43
CA LEU A 564 21.40 5.72 14.88
C LEU A 564 21.26 5.28 16.34
N SER A 565 21.44 3.99 16.60
CA SER A 565 21.40 3.44 17.95
C SER A 565 22.77 3.53 18.58
N THR A 566 22.86 4.12 19.77
CA THR A 566 23.99 3.94 20.68
C THR A 566 23.66 2.81 21.66
N GLN A 567 24.50 2.64 22.70
CA GLN A 567 24.26 1.70 23.79
C GLN A 567 22.92 1.95 24.48
N ASP A 568 22.62 3.19 24.86
CA ASP A 568 21.48 3.57 25.73
C ASP A 568 20.45 4.50 25.05
N GLN A 569 20.77 5.07 23.88
CA GLN A 569 19.95 6.10 23.24
C GLN A 569 19.76 5.83 21.74
N ILE A 570 18.74 6.46 21.16
CA ILE A 570 18.58 6.55 19.71
C ILE A 570 18.58 8.01 19.29
N TYR A 571 19.20 8.25 18.14
CA TYR A 571 19.11 9.51 17.40
C TYR A 571 18.42 9.23 16.06
N ALA A 572 17.79 10.24 15.47
CA ALA A 572 17.26 10.18 14.12
C ALA A 572 18.00 11.18 13.24
N PHE A 573 18.61 10.69 12.16
CA PHE A 573 19.12 11.49 11.06
C PHE A 573 18.03 11.64 9.99
N SER A 574 17.84 12.88 9.54
CA SER A 574 16.98 13.23 8.40
C SER A 574 17.86 13.57 7.19
N PRO A 575 17.92 12.72 6.14
CA PRO A 575 18.61 13.02 4.89
C PRO A 575 18.18 14.30 4.19
N ILE A 576 16.95 14.74 4.46
CA ILE A 576 16.32 15.92 3.86
C ILE A 576 16.87 17.20 4.49
N THR A 577 16.96 17.24 5.83
CA THR A 577 17.40 18.43 6.58
C THR A 577 18.88 18.40 6.96
N GLY A 578 19.54 17.25 6.84
CA GLY A 578 20.89 17.00 7.34
C GLY A 578 21.01 16.95 8.87
N LYS A 579 19.91 17.11 9.61
CA LYS A 579 19.92 17.18 11.08
C LYS A 579 19.92 15.79 11.71
N ILE A 580 20.64 15.68 12.82
CA ILE A 580 20.60 14.55 13.76
C ILE A 580 19.94 15.07 15.04
N LEU A 581 18.86 14.42 15.49
CA LEU A 581 18.12 14.81 16.69
C LEU A 581 17.98 13.61 17.62
N PRO A 582 18.05 13.79 18.96
CA PRO A 582 17.77 12.72 19.90
C PRO A 582 16.33 12.24 19.73
N HIS A 583 16.11 10.97 20.03
CA HIS A 583 14.80 10.33 19.98
C HIS A 583 14.53 9.59 21.28
N VAL A 584 13.41 9.94 21.90
CA VAL A 584 12.96 9.28 23.14
C VAL A 584 12.72 7.81 22.84
N ILE A 585 13.31 6.92 23.63
CA ILE A 585 13.01 5.49 23.61
C ILE A 585 13.21 4.96 25.03
N ALA A 586 12.25 4.18 25.52
CA ALA A 586 12.30 3.60 26.85
C ALA A 586 12.87 2.19 26.79
N ASP A 587 13.82 1.87 27.68
CA ASP A 587 14.28 0.50 27.95
C ASP A 587 14.92 -0.21 26.74
N LEU A 588 15.87 0.48 26.09
CA LEU A 588 16.67 -0.04 24.97
C LEU A 588 17.39 -1.35 25.37
N PRO A 589 17.48 -2.38 24.52
CA PRO A 589 18.15 -3.61 24.92
C PRO A 589 19.67 -3.37 24.93
N GLN A 590 20.34 -3.89 25.96
CA GLN A 590 21.79 -3.71 26.12
C GLN A 590 22.54 -4.32 24.95
N THR A 591 22.09 -5.47 24.42
CA THR A 591 22.65 -6.08 23.23
C THR A 591 21.72 -5.90 22.03
N LYS A 592 22.31 -5.58 20.87
CA LYS A 592 21.60 -5.24 19.63
C LYS A 592 22.29 -5.97 18.48
N THR A 593 22.12 -7.29 18.42
CA THR A 593 22.77 -8.16 17.43
C THR A 593 22.48 -7.71 16.00
N ALA A 594 21.25 -7.27 15.75
CA ALA A 594 20.85 -6.60 14.52
C ALA A 594 19.63 -5.69 14.79
N SER A 595 19.38 -4.75 13.88
CA SER A 595 18.22 -3.84 13.91
C SER A 595 17.53 -3.74 12.55
N PHE A 596 16.20 -3.62 12.53
CA PHE A 596 15.38 -3.45 11.33
C PHE A 596 14.15 -2.59 11.63
N SER A 597 13.53 -1.97 10.62
CA SER A 597 12.23 -1.31 10.79
C SER A 597 11.19 -1.85 9.81
N TYR A 598 9.98 -2.08 10.30
CA TYR A 598 8.84 -2.50 9.49
C TYR A 598 7.67 -1.56 9.77
N LEU A 599 7.20 -0.86 8.74
CA LEU A 599 6.34 0.32 8.90
C LEU A 599 7.00 1.30 9.89
N THR A 600 6.21 1.93 10.76
CA THR A 600 6.71 2.83 11.82
C THR A 600 7.20 2.11 13.10
N TYR A 601 7.39 0.79 13.06
CA TYR A 601 7.95 0.01 14.18
C TYR A 601 9.45 -0.21 14.00
N LEU A 602 10.22 -0.01 15.07
CA LEU A 602 11.63 -0.37 15.15
C LEU A 602 11.78 -1.72 15.86
N TYR A 603 12.71 -2.56 15.39
CA TYR A 603 12.96 -3.89 15.93
C TYR A 603 14.44 -4.07 16.26
N PHE A 604 14.72 -4.68 17.40
CA PHE A 604 16.04 -5.12 17.80
C PHE A 604 16.03 -6.62 18.10
N LEU A 605 17.02 -7.33 17.57
CA LEU A 605 17.36 -8.69 17.95
C LEU A 605 18.31 -8.65 19.16
N ASP A 606 17.87 -9.21 20.28
CA ASP A 606 18.67 -9.41 21.49
C ASP A 606 18.91 -10.92 21.66
N ALA A 607 19.88 -11.45 20.89
CA ALA A 607 20.16 -12.87 20.80
C ALA A 607 20.52 -13.53 22.16
N PRO A 608 21.37 -12.91 23.02
CA PRO A 608 21.70 -13.44 24.35
C PRO A 608 20.50 -13.55 25.30
N HIS A 609 19.51 -12.66 25.19
CA HIS A 609 18.26 -12.72 25.97
C HIS A 609 17.11 -13.43 25.24
N HIS A 610 17.42 -14.12 24.13
CA HIS A 610 16.48 -14.91 23.34
C HIS A 610 15.21 -14.15 22.91
N GLN A 611 15.32 -12.87 22.58
CA GLN A 611 14.14 -12.03 22.31
C GLN A 611 14.29 -11.12 21.09
N ILE A 612 13.16 -10.82 20.47
CA ILE A 612 13.02 -9.71 19.52
C ILE A 612 12.15 -8.65 20.19
N PHE A 613 12.68 -7.45 20.35
CA PHE A 613 11.95 -6.33 20.93
C PHE A 613 11.39 -5.43 19.83
N GLN A 614 10.06 -5.27 19.82
CA GLN A 614 9.35 -4.35 18.93
C GLN A 614 9.07 -3.03 19.68
N TYR A 615 9.43 -1.92 19.06
CA TYR A 615 9.24 -0.57 19.57
C TYR A 615 8.17 0.16 18.72
N PRO A 616 6.96 0.37 19.27
CA PRO A 616 5.93 1.15 18.58
C PRO A 616 6.31 2.62 18.55
N ARG A 617 5.92 3.34 17.50
CA ARG A 617 6.04 4.80 17.45
C ARG A 617 5.22 5.47 18.56
N ALA A 618 5.78 6.50 19.20
CA ALA A 618 5.12 7.32 20.19
C ALA A 618 5.62 8.77 20.10
N GLY A 619 4.86 9.64 19.40
CA GLY A 619 5.26 11.02 19.12
C GLY A 619 6.63 11.12 18.43
N VAL A 620 7.47 12.02 18.94
CA VAL A 620 8.86 12.22 18.46
C VAL A 620 9.83 11.06 18.81
N GLY A 621 9.34 9.96 19.37
CA GLY A 621 10.16 8.81 19.75
C GLY A 621 9.44 7.47 19.62
N PHE A 622 9.88 6.52 20.42
CA PHE A 622 9.35 5.17 20.53
C PHE A 622 8.80 4.93 21.93
N GLY A 623 7.67 4.23 21.99
CA GLY A 623 7.05 3.80 23.24
C GLY A 623 7.80 2.62 23.88
N ALA A 624 7.26 2.14 25.01
CA ALA A 624 7.82 1.01 25.73
C ALA A 624 7.98 -0.24 24.83
N LYS A 625 9.09 -0.97 25.05
CA LYS A 625 9.42 -2.19 24.32
C LYS A 625 8.34 -3.25 24.46
N LYS A 626 8.07 -3.96 23.38
CA LYS A 626 7.16 -5.11 23.36
C LYS A 626 7.94 -6.37 23.01
N ILE A 627 7.72 -7.42 23.80
CA ILE A 627 8.11 -8.79 23.46
C ILE A 627 7.37 -9.18 22.17
N TRP A 628 8.13 -9.50 21.12
CA TRP A 628 7.55 -9.88 19.83
C TRP A 628 7.36 -11.40 19.72
N LEU A 629 8.31 -12.20 20.24
CA LEU A 629 8.17 -13.66 20.30
C LEU A 629 7.16 -14.07 21.37
N LYS A 630 6.22 -14.94 20.99
CA LYS A 630 5.11 -15.43 21.84
C LYS A 630 5.33 -16.84 22.37
N GLU A 631 6.47 -17.42 22.05
CA GLU A 631 6.91 -18.75 22.44
C GLU A 631 8.42 -18.71 22.66
N SER A 632 8.93 -19.64 23.47
CA SER A 632 10.38 -19.74 23.73
C SER A 632 11.10 -20.24 22.47
N ALA A 633 12.21 -19.59 22.13
CA ALA A 633 13.09 -19.96 21.03
C ALA A 633 14.54 -19.70 21.44
N ASN A 634 15.48 -20.60 21.12
CA ASN A 634 16.90 -20.27 21.29
C ASN A 634 17.34 -19.37 20.13
N LEU A 635 17.83 -18.17 20.46
CA LEU A 635 18.38 -17.20 19.48
C LEU A 635 19.90 -16.99 19.59
N GLU A 636 20.62 -17.67 20.50
CA GLU A 636 22.07 -17.43 20.75
C GLU A 636 22.94 -17.41 19.49
N GLN A 637 22.60 -18.25 18.52
CA GLN A 637 23.36 -18.42 17.29
C GLN A 637 22.93 -17.48 16.15
N MET A 638 21.90 -16.65 16.36
CA MET A 638 21.37 -15.74 15.35
C MET A 638 22.28 -14.51 15.20
N ILE A 639 22.61 -14.14 13.95
CA ILE A 639 23.61 -13.12 13.62
C ILE A 639 23.07 -11.95 12.79
N ASP A 640 21.97 -12.15 12.06
CA ASP A 640 21.32 -11.12 11.26
C ASP A 640 19.83 -11.46 11.10
N PHE A 641 19.02 -10.47 10.76
CA PHE A 641 17.59 -10.68 10.53
C PHE A 641 17.00 -9.65 9.57
N THR A 642 15.88 -10.00 8.96
CA THR A 642 15.14 -9.13 8.04
C THR A 642 13.65 -9.45 8.12
N ALA A 643 12.78 -8.59 7.61
CA ALA A 643 11.36 -8.86 7.63
C ALA A 643 10.61 -8.38 6.38
N ASP A 644 9.56 -9.13 6.04
CA ASP A 644 8.43 -8.71 5.24
C ASP A 644 7.16 -8.79 6.12
N GLU A 645 6.11 -9.49 5.72
CA GLU A 645 5.02 -9.88 6.62
C GLU A 645 5.47 -10.83 7.75
N ALA A 646 6.57 -11.57 7.53
CA ALA A 646 7.23 -12.46 8.47
C ALA A 646 8.67 -11.98 8.78
N ILE A 647 9.19 -12.34 9.95
CA ILE A 647 10.60 -12.13 10.31
C ILE A 647 11.40 -13.38 9.93
N TYR A 648 12.53 -13.19 9.26
CA TYR A 648 13.51 -14.22 8.95
C TYR A 648 14.77 -13.97 9.76
N LEU A 649 15.13 -14.93 10.62
CA LEU A 649 16.35 -14.92 11.42
C LEU A 649 17.40 -15.79 10.73
N LEU A 650 18.61 -15.27 10.55
CA LEU A 650 19.76 -16.00 10.03
C LEU A 650 20.69 -16.43 11.17
N SER A 651 20.92 -17.73 11.27
CA SER A 651 21.89 -18.35 12.18
C SER A 651 23.31 -18.32 11.60
N SER A 652 24.30 -18.25 12.48
CA SER A 652 25.73 -18.37 12.19
C SER A 652 26.13 -19.67 11.47
N ASP A 653 25.31 -20.72 11.58
CA ASP A 653 25.47 -21.98 10.86
C ASP A 653 24.79 -22.01 9.48
N GLY A 654 24.15 -20.91 9.06
CA GLY A 654 23.41 -20.80 7.81
C GLY A 654 21.96 -21.30 7.84
N GLN A 655 21.40 -21.68 8.99
CA GLN A 655 19.95 -21.93 9.09
C GLN A 655 19.17 -20.61 9.02
N ILE A 656 18.01 -20.65 8.35
CA ILE A 656 17.06 -19.54 8.32
C ILE A 656 15.77 -20.00 9.02
N SER A 657 15.42 -19.35 10.12
CA SER A 657 14.16 -19.57 10.84
C SER A 657 13.15 -18.47 10.53
N ARG A 658 11.97 -18.86 10.06
CA ARG A 658 10.88 -17.95 9.69
C ARG A 658 9.82 -17.89 10.80
N TYR A 659 9.50 -16.67 11.23
CA TYR A 659 8.52 -16.40 12.27
C TYR A 659 7.40 -15.49 11.75
N PHE A 660 6.14 -15.88 11.98
CA PHE A 660 4.97 -15.07 11.66
C PHE A 660 4.19 -14.73 12.92
N ARG A 661 3.89 -13.43 13.11
CA ARG A 661 3.13 -12.91 14.27
C ARG A 661 3.69 -13.35 15.63
N GLY A 662 5.00 -13.53 15.76
CA GLY A 662 5.67 -13.94 16.98
C GLY A 662 5.75 -15.46 17.23
N LYS A 663 5.45 -16.29 16.23
CA LYS A 663 5.58 -17.76 16.30
C LYS A 663 6.41 -18.30 15.16
N LYS A 664 7.21 -19.33 15.41
CA LYS A 664 7.98 -20.06 14.41
C LYS A 664 7.02 -20.79 13.47
N THR A 665 7.29 -20.70 12.18
CA THR A 665 6.47 -21.31 11.13
C THR A 665 7.22 -22.35 10.32
N GLU A 666 8.51 -22.12 10.09
CA GLU A 666 9.31 -22.88 9.14
C GLU A 666 10.79 -22.70 9.48
N ASP A 667 11.59 -23.76 9.28
CA ASP A 667 13.04 -23.70 9.19
C ASP A 667 13.44 -24.19 7.81
N PHE A 668 14.41 -23.52 7.20
CA PHE A 668 15.06 -24.00 5.99
C PHE A 668 16.54 -23.61 5.99
N SER A 669 17.29 -24.22 5.08
CA SER A 669 18.68 -23.85 4.80
C SER A 669 18.90 -23.87 3.31
N VAL A 670 19.78 -22.99 2.84
CA VAL A 670 20.20 -23.00 1.44
C VAL A 670 21.27 -24.06 1.27
N GLU A 671 21.08 -24.95 0.31
CA GLU A 671 22.00 -26.02 -0.03
C GLU A 671 22.48 -25.90 -1.47
N LYS A 672 23.75 -26.23 -1.69
CA LYS A 672 24.37 -26.33 -3.01
C LYS A 672 25.32 -27.52 -3.02
N ASP A 673 25.25 -28.34 -4.06
CA ASP A 673 26.07 -29.55 -4.22
C ASP A 673 26.04 -30.49 -3.00
N GLY A 674 24.86 -30.59 -2.33
CA GLY A 674 24.65 -31.40 -1.13
C GLY A 674 25.29 -30.83 0.15
N LYS A 675 25.72 -29.56 0.14
CA LYS A 675 26.30 -28.87 1.30
C LYS A 675 25.44 -27.67 1.69
N LYS A 676 25.24 -27.50 3.00
CA LYS A 676 24.61 -26.31 3.59
C LYS A 676 25.51 -25.08 3.43
N ILE A 677 24.93 -23.98 2.98
CA ILE A 677 25.62 -22.72 2.72
C ILE A 677 25.59 -21.82 3.96
N VAL A 678 26.76 -21.39 4.41
CA VAL A 678 26.91 -20.44 5.53
C VAL A 678 26.91 -19.01 5.02
N SER A 679 25.89 -18.24 5.42
CA SER A 679 25.70 -16.83 5.07
C SER A 679 25.99 -15.92 6.27
N LYS A 680 26.44 -14.69 6.02
CA LYS A 680 26.66 -13.65 7.05
C LYS A 680 25.56 -12.58 7.12
N LYS A 681 24.89 -12.29 6.00
CA LYS A 681 23.84 -11.26 5.92
C LYS A 681 22.62 -11.75 5.16
N ILE A 682 21.44 -11.29 5.56
CA ILE A 682 20.14 -11.58 4.95
C ILE A 682 19.36 -10.28 4.70
N ARG A 683 18.75 -10.14 3.51
CA ARG A 683 17.90 -8.97 3.18
C ARG A 683 16.66 -9.40 2.42
N THR A 684 15.52 -8.81 2.76
CA THR A 684 14.26 -8.91 2.01
C THR A 684 13.47 -7.60 2.12
N SER A 685 12.36 -7.51 1.39
CA SER A 685 11.39 -6.41 1.44
C SER A 685 9.99 -6.98 1.23
N THR A 686 8.97 -6.25 1.70
CA THR A 686 7.55 -6.51 1.41
C THR A 686 7.22 -6.50 -0.08
N GLU A 687 8.02 -5.81 -0.89
CA GLU A 687 7.83 -5.66 -2.33
C GLU A 687 8.58 -6.74 -3.14
N SER A 688 9.24 -7.70 -2.46
CA SER A 688 10.14 -8.68 -3.08
C SER A 688 9.72 -10.12 -2.79
N GLU A 689 9.56 -10.92 -3.84
CA GLU A 689 9.45 -12.39 -3.75
C GLU A 689 10.79 -13.06 -3.40
N TRP A 690 11.89 -12.30 -3.43
CA TRP A 690 13.25 -12.78 -3.20
C TRP A 690 13.78 -12.43 -1.80
N ILE A 691 14.63 -13.32 -1.28
CA ILE A 691 15.53 -13.06 -0.16
C ILE A 691 16.96 -13.12 -0.73
N PHE A 692 17.80 -12.17 -0.33
CA PHE A 692 19.21 -12.13 -0.70
C PHE A 692 20.08 -12.55 0.49
N LEU A 693 21.11 -13.35 0.20
CA LEU A 693 22.05 -13.89 1.17
C LEU A 693 23.49 -13.64 0.73
N LEU A 694 24.30 -13.03 1.60
CA LEU A 694 25.73 -12.87 1.37
C LEU A 694 26.50 -14.02 2.05
N SER A 695 27.25 -14.79 1.27
CA SER A 695 28.08 -15.91 1.75
C SER A 695 29.56 -15.68 1.43
N PRO A 696 30.33 -15.01 2.32
CA PRO A 696 31.73 -14.66 2.06
C PRO A 696 32.67 -15.86 1.97
N GLN A 697 32.34 -16.98 2.62
CA GLN A 697 33.09 -18.24 2.53
C GLN A 697 33.02 -18.83 1.10
N GLU A 698 31.80 -18.88 0.56
CA GLU A 698 31.52 -19.28 -0.83
C GLU A 698 31.84 -18.18 -1.85
N LYS A 699 32.27 -17.00 -1.38
CA LYS A 699 32.55 -15.80 -2.20
C LYS A 699 31.40 -15.46 -3.15
N THR A 700 30.17 -15.70 -2.68
CA THR A 700 28.96 -15.72 -3.51
C THR A 700 27.82 -15.00 -2.82
N LEU A 701 27.05 -14.25 -3.60
CA LEU A 701 25.74 -13.72 -3.21
C LEU A 701 24.65 -14.59 -3.84
N PHE A 702 23.70 -15.05 -3.05
CA PHE A 702 22.57 -15.88 -3.50
C PHE A 702 21.27 -15.08 -3.50
N GLN A 703 20.51 -15.19 -4.59
CA GLN A 703 19.09 -14.82 -4.66
C GLN A 703 18.29 -16.11 -4.50
N ILE A 704 17.50 -16.19 -3.43
CA ILE A 704 16.61 -17.33 -3.19
C ILE A 704 15.15 -16.87 -3.19
N ASN A 705 14.23 -17.80 -3.43
CA ASN A 705 12.80 -17.57 -3.17
C ASN A 705 12.47 -17.76 -1.68
N LYS A 706 11.24 -17.44 -1.28
CA LYS A 706 10.75 -17.59 0.11
C LYS A 706 10.70 -19.05 0.61
N HIS A 707 11.00 -20.03 -0.24
CA HIS A 707 11.09 -21.47 0.08
C HIS A 707 12.53 -21.99 0.14
N GLY A 708 13.54 -21.11 0.14
CA GLY A 708 14.96 -21.49 0.26
C GLY A 708 15.61 -21.97 -1.04
N GLN A 709 14.89 -22.00 -2.17
CA GLN A 709 15.45 -22.46 -3.45
C GLN A 709 16.29 -21.36 -4.09
N ILE A 710 17.50 -21.69 -4.54
CA ILE A 710 18.37 -20.77 -5.27
C ILE A 710 17.76 -20.48 -6.64
N VAL A 711 17.55 -19.19 -6.92
CA VAL A 711 17.04 -18.67 -8.20
C VAL A 711 18.17 -18.06 -9.03
N ASN A 712 19.11 -17.38 -8.37
CA ASN A 712 20.29 -16.80 -9.01
C ASN A 712 21.48 -16.76 -8.03
N GLN A 713 22.70 -16.64 -8.56
CA GLN A 713 23.92 -16.50 -7.76
C GLN A 713 24.97 -15.66 -8.49
N TRP A 714 25.71 -14.83 -7.74
CA TRP A 714 26.84 -14.06 -8.25
C TRP A 714 28.09 -14.38 -7.44
N SER A 715 29.07 -15.03 -8.06
CA SER A 715 30.33 -15.43 -7.42
C SER A 715 31.49 -14.53 -7.85
N SER A 716 32.28 -14.02 -6.90
CA SER A 716 33.47 -13.23 -7.21
C SER A 716 34.50 -13.24 -6.07
N PRO A 717 35.81 -13.32 -6.36
CA PRO A 717 36.86 -13.14 -5.36
C PRO A 717 36.74 -11.86 -4.53
N GLN A 718 36.15 -10.79 -5.06
CA GLN A 718 35.95 -9.53 -4.35
C GLN A 718 34.92 -9.62 -3.20
N LEU A 719 34.06 -10.65 -3.18
CA LEU A 719 33.12 -10.92 -2.09
C LEU A 719 33.77 -11.65 -0.90
N THR A 720 35.06 -11.99 -0.99
CA THR A 720 35.83 -12.55 0.14
C THR A 720 35.79 -11.58 1.30
N GLU A 721 35.44 -12.09 2.49
CA GLU A 721 35.36 -11.33 3.75
C GLU A 721 34.41 -10.11 3.73
N ALA A 722 33.46 -10.04 2.80
CA ALA A 722 32.44 -9.00 2.82
C ALA A 722 31.57 -9.08 4.10
N GLU A 723 31.42 -7.96 4.81
CA GLU A 723 30.71 -7.88 6.10
C GLU A 723 29.33 -7.21 5.99
N ILE A 724 29.10 -6.44 4.92
CA ILE A 724 27.91 -5.58 4.74
C ILE A 724 27.23 -5.89 3.40
N MET A 725 25.90 -5.90 3.42
CA MET A 725 25.03 -6.02 2.25
C MET A 725 23.79 -5.16 2.46
N GLU A 726 23.50 -4.25 1.53
CA GLU A 726 22.21 -3.55 1.45
C GLU A 726 21.59 -3.71 0.06
N VAL A 727 20.26 -3.66 -0.01
CA VAL A 727 19.51 -3.95 -1.25
C VAL A 727 18.54 -2.81 -1.56
N ASP A 728 18.65 -2.30 -2.78
CA ASP A 728 17.71 -1.40 -3.41
C ASP A 728 16.76 -2.22 -4.29
N PHE A 729 15.64 -2.63 -3.69
CA PHE A 729 14.61 -3.44 -4.36
C PHE A 729 13.89 -2.66 -5.48
N GLU A 730 13.77 -1.33 -5.36
CA GLU A 730 13.10 -0.46 -6.32
C GLU A 730 13.90 -0.38 -7.64
N ASN A 731 15.22 -0.21 -7.55
CA ASN A 731 16.11 -0.06 -8.70
C ASN A 731 16.87 -1.35 -9.05
N LYS A 732 16.54 -2.46 -8.38
CA LYS A 732 17.12 -3.80 -8.54
C LYS A 732 18.65 -3.85 -8.42
N LYS A 733 19.18 -3.19 -7.39
CA LYS A 733 20.61 -3.14 -7.10
C LYS A 733 20.92 -3.71 -5.72
N ILE A 734 22.10 -4.30 -5.59
CA ILE A 734 22.65 -4.79 -4.33
C ILE A 734 24.01 -4.14 -4.15
N TYR A 735 24.26 -3.62 -2.96
CA TYR A 735 25.51 -2.97 -2.59
C TYR A 735 26.19 -3.80 -1.50
N VAL A 736 27.45 -4.15 -1.73
CA VAL A 736 28.26 -4.97 -0.81
C VAL A 736 29.53 -4.19 -0.47
N VAL A 737 29.96 -4.19 0.80
CA VAL A 737 31.27 -3.66 1.19
C VAL A 737 32.21 -4.83 1.48
N ASN A 738 33.33 -4.88 0.76
CA ASN A 738 34.35 -5.92 0.92
C ASN A 738 35.38 -5.58 2.00
N HIS A 739 36.33 -6.48 2.24
CA HIS A 739 37.41 -6.27 3.23
C HIS A 739 38.28 -5.04 2.93
N GLN A 740 38.44 -4.66 1.65
CA GLN A 740 39.17 -3.46 1.20
C GLN A 740 38.34 -2.17 1.35
N GLN A 741 37.14 -2.25 1.95
CA GLN A 741 36.17 -1.16 2.09
C GLN A 741 35.66 -0.59 0.74
N ALA A 742 35.84 -1.35 -0.36
CA ALA A 742 35.28 -1.01 -1.66
C ALA A 742 33.78 -1.33 -1.69
N ILE A 743 32.98 -0.37 -2.16
CA ILE A 743 31.54 -0.51 -2.38
C ILE A 743 31.33 -1.13 -3.77
N LEU A 744 30.81 -2.35 -3.80
CA LEU A 744 30.53 -3.11 -5.01
C LEU A 744 29.03 -3.09 -5.31
N GLU A 745 28.66 -2.66 -6.50
CA GLU A 745 27.30 -2.70 -7.04
C GLU A 745 27.11 -3.97 -7.90
N ILE A 746 26.01 -4.69 -7.64
CA ILE A 746 25.51 -5.81 -8.44
C ILE A 746 24.08 -5.46 -8.86
N SER A 747 23.75 -5.61 -10.15
CA SER A 747 22.37 -5.48 -10.64
C SER A 747 21.69 -6.85 -10.76
N PHE A 748 20.41 -6.93 -10.41
CA PHE A 748 19.58 -8.13 -10.59
C PHE A 748 18.35 -7.88 -11.47
N SER A 749 17.75 -8.95 -11.97
CA SER A 749 16.62 -8.96 -12.91
C SER A 749 15.29 -9.23 -12.23
#